data_AF-A0A1B1PZA1-F1
#
_entry.id   AF-A0A1B1PZA1-F1
#
_cell.length_a   1.000
_cell.length_b   1.000
_cell.length_c   1.000
_cell.angle_alpha   90.00
_cell.angle_beta   90.00
_cell.angle_gamma   90.00
#
_symmetry.space_group_name_H-M   'P 1'
#
loop_
_entity.id
_entity.type
_entity.pdbx_description
1 polymer ?
#
loop_
_entity_poly.entity_id
_entity_poly.type
_entity_poly.pdbx_seq_one_letter_code
_entity_poly.pdbx_strand_id
1 'polypeptide(L)'
;MAQLEHIEAIEKRLWSAADTLRANSNYASNEYFLPVMGLVFLRHAYSRYLAVKDEIEANLPSRGGVTRPLTKEDFSQKSAIFLQPEAQFDTLVALPDGADRAKAIIEAMESIEKDYESLRGVLPKNEYQELDSDVLGQLLRELNPDELKRVSGDVFGRIYEYFLTRFADQKAHDGGEFFTPVSLVSLIANVIEPESGTVLDPACGSGGMFVQSARVVERRHENPTEKLTFYGLEKNATTIRLAKMNLAVHGLEGNIQKSITYYEDPHELLCTCDFVMANPPFNVDEIDADKVRNDPRLPFGLPGINKKEKVSNGNYVWISYFYSYLNERGKAGFVMSSQASSAGRDEARVRQKLVETGDVDIMVAIRSNFFYTRTVPCELWFLNRAKPEEHRDKVLMIDARNIFRKVTRKIYDFSPEQEQNILAIVWLYRGQTGRYLDLVAGYCRRMLAEGESCFTTSNEKGETIAPLPDFIVSLSTLRSALEPFLKTLAKDAPHSEPLKELDDALPMFKADVEVFQRTVIEHQAGWQEQQATNGELRKAVDRLSSLADTSRDLVKQTDLIYKLACRLIETCENDCAARENDAWAGRDIIRARKSADEARNLAVEQLKQARYFWRQAHWLTERFPEAKLCDVEGLVKLVNRAEIEANDWSLTPGRYVGVAPEEEDENFDFEETLRDIHLELEGLNAEAAQLAATIKKNFEELGI
;
A
#
# COMPACT_ATOMS: atom_id res chain seq x y z
N MET A 1 8.84 1.24 -7.91
CA MET A 1 7.59 2.00 -7.70
C MET A 1 6.75 2.12 -8.97
N ALA A 2 7.34 2.25 -10.17
CA ALA A 2 6.58 2.13 -11.43
C ALA A 2 5.66 0.88 -11.48
N GLN A 3 6.15 -0.27 -11.02
CA GLN A 3 5.33 -1.48 -10.90
C GLN A 3 4.17 -1.33 -9.89
N LEU A 4 4.35 -0.60 -8.77
CA LEU A 4 3.31 -0.38 -7.76
C LEU A 4 2.24 0.61 -8.27
N GLU A 5 2.65 1.67 -8.98
CA GLU A 5 1.75 2.65 -9.61
C GLU A 5 0.95 2.04 -10.77
N HIS A 6 1.61 1.21 -11.59
CA HIS A 6 0.97 0.40 -12.62
C HIS A 6 -0.08 -0.55 -12.02
N ILE A 7 0.23 -1.18 -10.88
CA ILE A 7 -0.74 -2.03 -10.18
C ILE A 7 -1.91 -1.21 -9.64
N GLU A 8 -1.69 -0.03 -9.05
CA GLU A 8 -2.78 0.84 -8.58
C GLU A 8 -3.69 1.31 -9.72
N ALA A 9 -3.13 1.59 -10.91
CA ALA A 9 -3.90 1.91 -12.10
C ALA A 9 -4.74 0.71 -12.57
N ILE A 10 -4.17 -0.49 -12.56
CA ILE A 10 -4.90 -1.73 -12.85
C ILE A 10 -6.00 -1.98 -11.83
N GLU A 11 -5.72 -1.88 -10.53
CA GLU A 11 -6.68 -2.02 -9.44
C GLU A 11 -7.89 -1.08 -9.64
N LYS A 12 -7.62 0.20 -9.93
CA LYS A 12 -8.66 1.20 -10.22
C LYS A 12 -9.43 0.89 -11.49
N ARG A 13 -8.76 0.48 -12.57
CA ARG A 13 -9.40 0.09 -13.85
C ARG A 13 -10.34 -1.09 -13.66
N LEU A 14 -9.86 -2.18 -13.07
CA LEU A 14 -10.64 -3.38 -12.80
C LEU A 14 -11.82 -3.09 -11.87
N TRP A 15 -11.61 -2.27 -10.83
CA TRP A 15 -12.70 -1.87 -9.95
C TRP A 15 -13.73 -0.99 -10.63
N SER A 16 -13.30 -0.02 -11.44
CA SER A 16 -14.21 0.82 -12.22
C SER A 16 -15.06 -0.02 -13.16
N ALA A 17 -14.47 -1.05 -13.76
CA ALA A 17 -15.16 -1.96 -14.66
C ALA A 17 -16.23 -2.78 -13.90
N ALA A 18 -15.84 -3.35 -12.75
CA ALA A 18 -16.75 -4.04 -11.85
C ALA A 18 -17.88 -3.14 -11.29
N ASP A 19 -17.58 -1.90 -10.89
CA ASP A 19 -18.57 -0.95 -10.38
C ASP A 19 -19.50 -0.44 -11.48
N THR A 20 -19.01 -0.28 -12.71
CA THR A 20 -19.85 0.04 -13.88
C THR A 20 -20.85 -1.06 -14.15
N LEU A 21 -20.43 -2.32 -14.06
CA LEU A 21 -21.32 -3.47 -14.22
C LEU A 21 -22.36 -3.53 -13.12
N ARG A 22 -21.97 -3.24 -11.86
CA ARG A 22 -22.93 -3.09 -10.75
C ARG A 22 -23.94 -1.98 -11.04
N ALA A 23 -23.48 -0.77 -11.38
CA ALA A 23 -24.32 0.41 -11.57
C ALA A 23 -25.32 0.28 -12.73
N ASN A 24 -25.01 -0.51 -13.74
CA ASN A 24 -25.87 -0.75 -14.90
C ASN A 24 -26.61 -2.10 -14.84
N SER A 25 -26.62 -2.75 -13.67
CA SER A 25 -27.34 -3.98 -13.41
C SER A 25 -28.41 -3.79 -12.33
N ASN A 26 -29.34 -4.73 -12.22
CA ASN A 26 -30.38 -4.71 -11.17
C ASN A 26 -29.92 -5.34 -9.84
N TYR A 27 -28.63 -5.69 -9.70
CA TYR A 27 -28.12 -6.44 -8.54
C TYR A 27 -27.68 -5.53 -7.38
N ALA A 28 -27.92 -5.99 -6.16
CA ALA A 28 -27.37 -5.37 -4.96
C ALA A 28 -25.87 -5.69 -4.80
N SER A 29 -25.13 -4.83 -4.07
CA SER A 29 -23.67 -4.97 -3.92
C SER A 29 -23.25 -6.33 -3.33
N ASN A 30 -24.07 -6.92 -2.46
CA ASN A 30 -23.84 -8.23 -1.86
C ASN A 30 -24.08 -9.40 -2.83
N GLU A 31 -24.96 -9.24 -3.84
CA GLU A 31 -25.25 -10.26 -4.86
C GLU A 31 -24.14 -10.33 -5.91
N TYR A 32 -23.51 -9.18 -6.20
CA TYR A 32 -22.44 -9.06 -7.19
C TYR A 32 -21.04 -9.37 -6.63
N PHE A 33 -20.82 -9.09 -5.35
CA PHE A 33 -19.52 -9.19 -4.68
C PHE A 33 -18.87 -10.58 -4.84
N LEU A 34 -19.60 -11.63 -4.49
CA LEU A 34 -19.01 -12.96 -4.40
C LEU A 34 -18.69 -13.57 -5.79
N PRO A 35 -19.54 -13.42 -6.82
CA PRO A 35 -19.18 -13.74 -8.19
C PRO A 35 -17.89 -13.05 -8.67
N VAL A 36 -17.73 -11.75 -8.42
CA VAL A 36 -16.50 -11.04 -8.81
C VAL A 36 -15.30 -11.58 -8.08
N MET A 37 -15.38 -11.76 -6.76
CA MET A 37 -14.28 -12.35 -5.99
C MET A 37 -13.92 -13.75 -6.48
N GLY A 38 -14.90 -14.55 -6.92
CA GLY A 38 -14.68 -15.86 -7.52
C GLY A 38 -13.94 -15.80 -8.87
N LEU A 39 -14.30 -14.86 -9.74
CA LEU A 39 -13.58 -14.69 -11.02
C LEU A 39 -12.17 -14.14 -10.81
N VAL A 40 -11.97 -13.21 -9.86
CA VAL A 40 -10.64 -12.73 -9.48
C VAL A 40 -9.81 -13.89 -8.90
N PHE A 41 -10.40 -14.73 -8.05
CA PHE A 41 -9.78 -15.97 -7.56
C PHE A 41 -9.33 -16.87 -8.71
N LEU A 42 -10.22 -17.17 -9.66
CA LEU A 42 -9.91 -18.07 -10.77
C LEU A 42 -8.83 -17.50 -11.68
N ARG A 43 -8.89 -16.19 -11.96
CA ARG A 43 -7.87 -15.50 -12.75
C ARG A 43 -6.51 -15.53 -12.06
N HIS A 44 -6.48 -15.36 -10.74
CA HIS A 44 -5.26 -15.47 -9.94
C HIS A 44 -4.70 -16.89 -10.00
N ALA A 45 -5.52 -17.89 -9.72
CA ALA A 45 -5.15 -19.30 -9.78
C ALA A 45 -4.54 -19.65 -11.14
N TYR A 46 -5.14 -19.16 -12.23
CA TYR A 46 -4.61 -19.35 -13.58
C TYR A 46 -3.27 -18.66 -13.81
N SER A 47 -3.09 -17.46 -13.26
CA SER A 47 -1.80 -16.76 -13.32
C SER A 47 -0.68 -17.55 -12.65
N ARG A 48 -0.93 -18.10 -11.45
CA ARG A 48 0.04 -18.94 -10.74
C ARG A 48 0.28 -20.26 -11.47
N TYR A 49 -0.77 -20.88 -11.99
CA TYR A 49 -0.67 -22.09 -12.81
C TYR A 49 0.29 -21.88 -13.98
N LEU A 50 0.11 -20.79 -14.76
CA LEU A 50 1.00 -20.48 -15.88
C LEU A 50 2.44 -20.19 -15.44
N ALA A 51 2.63 -19.50 -14.32
CA ALA A 51 3.96 -19.12 -13.83
C ALA A 51 4.87 -20.31 -13.51
N VAL A 52 4.28 -21.45 -13.12
CA VAL A 52 5.04 -22.65 -12.72
C VAL A 52 4.94 -23.80 -13.72
N LYS A 53 3.96 -23.75 -14.65
CA LYS A 53 3.67 -24.84 -15.59
C LYS A 53 4.89 -25.23 -16.43
N ASP A 54 5.54 -24.28 -17.08
CA ASP A 54 6.67 -24.57 -17.98
C ASP A 54 7.86 -25.17 -17.21
N GLU A 55 8.09 -24.70 -15.98
CA GLU A 55 9.11 -25.25 -15.07
C GLU A 55 8.75 -26.70 -14.66
N ILE A 56 7.50 -26.96 -14.32
CA ILE A 56 7.02 -28.30 -13.97
C ILE A 56 7.19 -29.25 -15.16
N GLU A 57 6.68 -28.87 -16.34
CA GLU A 57 6.71 -29.69 -17.55
C GLU A 57 8.15 -30.06 -17.95
N ALA A 58 9.09 -29.12 -17.82
CA ALA A 58 10.51 -29.37 -18.10
C ALA A 58 11.16 -30.38 -17.15
N ASN A 59 10.63 -30.51 -15.91
CA ASN A 59 11.18 -31.38 -14.88
C ASN A 59 10.39 -32.69 -14.68
N LEU A 60 9.36 -32.94 -15.50
CA LEU A 60 8.56 -34.16 -15.39
C LEU A 60 9.38 -35.41 -15.73
N PRO A 61 9.26 -36.50 -14.95
CA PRO A 61 9.92 -37.76 -15.27
C PRO A 61 9.43 -38.34 -16.61
N SER A 62 10.36 -38.62 -17.51
CA SER A 62 10.09 -39.38 -18.75
C SER A 62 10.62 -40.81 -18.64
N ARG A 63 9.81 -41.80 -19.01
CA ARG A 63 10.24 -43.20 -19.16
C ARG A 63 9.98 -43.66 -20.58
N GLY A 64 11.02 -44.13 -21.27
CA GLY A 64 10.91 -44.61 -22.65
C GLY A 64 10.48 -43.53 -23.66
N GLY A 65 10.79 -42.26 -23.40
CA GLY A 65 10.39 -41.13 -24.24
C GLY A 65 8.96 -40.62 -24.03
N VAL A 66 8.20 -41.22 -23.10
CA VAL A 66 6.86 -40.75 -22.72
C VAL A 66 6.95 -40.02 -21.38
N THR A 67 6.56 -38.75 -21.38
CA THR A 67 6.39 -37.94 -20.17
C THR A 67 5.03 -38.22 -19.55
N ARG A 68 4.97 -38.41 -18.23
CA ARG A 68 3.70 -38.64 -17.51
C ARG A 68 2.81 -37.38 -17.57
N PRO A 69 1.48 -37.50 -17.41
CA PRO A 69 0.62 -36.33 -17.31
C PRO A 69 0.92 -35.50 -16.04
N LEU A 70 0.56 -34.22 -16.11
CA LEU A 70 0.54 -33.30 -14.98
C LEU A 70 -0.46 -33.78 -13.93
N THR A 71 -0.09 -33.67 -12.65
CA THR A 71 -0.98 -33.95 -11.52
C THR A 71 -1.08 -32.75 -10.60
N LYS A 72 -2.06 -32.75 -9.69
CA LYS A 72 -2.22 -31.66 -8.73
C LYS A 72 -1.03 -31.50 -7.78
N GLU A 73 -0.37 -32.60 -7.44
CA GLU A 73 0.81 -32.59 -6.55
C GLU A 73 1.97 -31.80 -7.16
N ASP A 74 2.12 -31.81 -8.49
CA ASP A 74 3.16 -31.06 -9.19
C ASP A 74 3.02 -29.55 -8.97
N PHE A 75 1.78 -29.06 -8.92
CA PHE A 75 1.46 -27.65 -8.71
C PHE A 75 1.43 -27.28 -7.23
N SER A 76 0.90 -28.14 -6.37
CA SER A 76 0.84 -27.89 -4.92
C SER A 76 2.23 -27.73 -4.30
N GLN A 77 3.25 -28.46 -4.78
CA GLN A 77 4.65 -28.29 -4.35
C GLN A 77 5.24 -26.91 -4.71
N LYS A 78 4.64 -26.22 -5.68
CA LYS A 78 5.01 -24.88 -6.11
C LYS A 78 4.02 -23.82 -5.62
N SER A 79 3.20 -24.16 -4.62
CA SER A 79 2.16 -23.28 -4.06
C SER A 79 1.21 -22.75 -5.15
N ALA A 80 0.82 -23.62 -6.10
CA ALA A 80 -0.10 -23.29 -7.19
C ALA A 80 -1.26 -24.29 -7.23
N ILE A 81 -2.41 -23.82 -7.74
CA ILE A 81 -3.60 -24.65 -7.96
C ILE A 81 -3.49 -25.26 -9.35
N PHE A 82 -3.66 -26.59 -9.44
CA PHE A 82 -3.82 -27.30 -10.70
C PHE A 82 -5.20 -27.01 -11.29
N LEU A 83 -5.21 -26.58 -12.54
CA LEU A 83 -6.45 -26.23 -13.25
C LEU A 83 -6.68 -27.18 -14.42
N GLN A 84 -7.84 -27.84 -14.37
CA GLN A 84 -8.36 -28.61 -15.51
C GLN A 84 -8.59 -27.67 -16.70
N PRO A 85 -8.57 -28.16 -17.96
CA PRO A 85 -8.76 -27.33 -19.15
C PRO A 85 -9.99 -26.42 -19.12
N GLU A 86 -11.10 -26.90 -18.57
CA GLU A 86 -12.36 -26.17 -18.37
C GLU A 86 -12.24 -25.03 -17.34
N ALA A 87 -11.31 -25.13 -16.39
CA ALA A 87 -11.05 -24.11 -15.36
C ALA A 87 -9.94 -23.14 -15.74
N GLN A 88 -9.31 -23.29 -16.91
CA GLN A 88 -8.34 -22.32 -17.39
C GLN A 88 -9.05 -21.05 -17.85
N PHE A 89 -8.60 -19.89 -17.37
CA PHE A 89 -9.31 -18.63 -17.55
C PHE A 89 -9.47 -18.25 -19.03
N ASP A 90 -8.44 -18.52 -19.85
CA ASP A 90 -8.48 -18.28 -21.29
C ASP A 90 -9.56 -19.11 -22.01
N THR A 91 -9.86 -20.33 -21.52
CA THR A 91 -10.95 -21.16 -22.06
C THR A 91 -12.31 -20.49 -21.86
N LEU A 92 -12.54 -19.91 -20.68
CA LEU A 92 -13.78 -19.22 -20.35
C LEU A 92 -13.94 -17.92 -21.15
N VAL A 93 -12.84 -17.18 -21.34
CA VAL A 93 -12.83 -15.94 -22.14
C VAL A 93 -13.11 -16.22 -23.62
N ALA A 94 -12.67 -17.36 -24.14
CA ALA A 94 -12.85 -17.76 -25.54
C ALA A 94 -14.26 -18.28 -25.89
N LEU A 95 -15.18 -18.37 -24.92
CA LEU A 95 -16.54 -18.86 -25.16
C LEU A 95 -17.33 -17.94 -26.12
N PRO A 96 -18.02 -18.52 -27.13
CA PRO A 96 -18.75 -17.75 -28.12
C PRO A 96 -19.96 -17.02 -27.52
N ASP A 97 -20.39 -15.94 -28.18
CA ASP A 97 -21.59 -15.20 -27.83
C ASP A 97 -22.83 -16.07 -28.10
N GLY A 98 -23.41 -16.62 -27.03
CA GLY A 98 -24.48 -17.63 -27.07
C GLY A 98 -24.18 -18.88 -26.24
N ALA A 99 -22.94 -19.06 -25.79
CA ALA A 99 -22.62 -20.07 -24.78
C ALA A 99 -23.22 -19.71 -23.41
N ASP A 100 -23.56 -20.74 -22.65
CA ASP A 100 -23.98 -20.61 -21.25
C ASP A 100 -22.73 -20.39 -20.38
N ARG A 101 -22.35 -19.11 -20.22
CA ARG A 101 -21.17 -18.70 -19.45
C ARG A 101 -21.31 -19.02 -17.96
N ALA A 102 -22.51 -18.87 -17.40
CA ALA A 102 -22.77 -19.19 -16.01
C ALA A 102 -22.49 -20.68 -15.74
N LYS A 103 -23.04 -21.57 -16.58
CA LYS A 103 -22.77 -23.01 -16.49
C LYS A 103 -21.29 -23.34 -16.62
N ALA A 104 -20.58 -22.77 -17.61
CA ALA A 104 -19.16 -23.04 -17.81
C ALA A 104 -18.30 -22.58 -16.62
N ILE A 105 -18.59 -21.43 -16.03
CA ILE A 105 -17.91 -20.95 -14.82
C ILE A 105 -18.20 -21.87 -13.63
N ILE A 106 -19.44 -22.34 -13.47
CA ILE A 106 -19.79 -23.28 -12.40
C ILE A 106 -19.02 -24.60 -12.56
N GLU A 107 -18.98 -25.17 -13.77
CA GLU A 107 -18.22 -26.40 -14.06
C GLU A 107 -16.72 -26.22 -13.78
N ALA A 108 -16.16 -25.05 -14.10
CA ALA A 108 -14.80 -24.69 -13.73
C ALA A 108 -14.57 -24.71 -12.21
N MET A 109 -15.45 -24.05 -11.43
CA MET A 109 -15.33 -24.02 -9.97
C MET A 109 -15.51 -25.41 -9.36
N GLU A 110 -16.47 -26.21 -9.84
CA GLU A 110 -16.69 -27.59 -9.38
C GLU A 110 -15.49 -28.50 -9.64
N SER A 111 -14.80 -28.31 -10.78
CA SER A 111 -13.58 -29.06 -11.08
C SER A 111 -12.47 -28.80 -10.05
N ILE A 112 -12.31 -27.55 -9.61
CA ILE A 112 -11.32 -27.16 -8.58
C ILE A 112 -11.72 -27.76 -7.22
N GLU A 113 -12.99 -27.63 -6.82
CA GLU A 113 -13.47 -28.17 -5.54
C GLU A 113 -13.36 -29.70 -5.47
N LYS A 114 -13.45 -30.39 -6.61
CA LYS A 114 -13.26 -31.84 -6.69
C LYS A 114 -11.79 -32.25 -6.44
N ASP A 115 -10.84 -31.45 -6.91
CA ASP A 115 -9.41 -31.74 -6.76
C ASP A 115 -8.86 -31.30 -5.38
N TYR A 116 -9.47 -30.27 -4.78
CA TYR A 116 -9.05 -29.63 -3.53
C TYR A 116 -10.15 -29.66 -2.45
N GLU A 117 -10.04 -30.60 -1.50
CA GLU A 117 -11.02 -30.81 -0.43
C GLU A 117 -11.25 -29.57 0.44
N SER A 118 -10.19 -28.80 0.69
CA SER A 118 -10.22 -27.56 1.48
C SER A 118 -11.14 -26.49 0.88
N LEU A 119 -11.40 -26.55 -0.43
CA LEU A 119 -12.26 -25.65 -1.18
C LEU A 119 -13.66 -26.20 -1.43
N ARG A 120 -14.01 -27.41 -0.98
CA ARG A 120 -15.34 -27.98 -1.21
C ARG A 120 -16.44 -27.08 -0.62
N GLY A 121 -17.38 -26.65 -1.47
CA GLY A 121 -18.46 -25.74 -1.10
C GLY A 121 -18.03 -24.30 -0.81
N VAL A 122 -16.78 -23.93 -1.09
CA VAL A 122 -16.23 -22.59 -0.84
C VAL A 122 -16.46 -21.67 -2.02
N LEU A 123 -16.19 -22.14 -3.24
CA LEU A 123 -16.22 -21.31 -4.44
C LEU A 123 -17.67 -20.93 -4.81
N PRO A 124 -17.90 -19.70 -5.28
CA PRO A 124 -19.22 -19.28 -5.76
C PRO A 124 -19.66 -20.16 -6.94
N LYS A 125 -20.94 -20.50 -6.97
CA LYS A 125 -21.54 -21.35 -8.01
C LYS A 125 -22.92 -20.79 -8.37
N ASN A 126 -23.91 -20.96 -7.48
CA ASN A 126 -25.28 -20.52 -7.71
C ASN A 126 -25.36 -19.01 -7.95
N GLU A 127 -24.46 -18.25 -7.34
CA GLU A 127 -24.38 -16.79 -7.49
C GLU A 127 -24.12 -16.36 -8.95
N TYR A 128 -23.55 -17.22 -9.80
CA TYR A 128 -23.36 -16.93 -11.23
C TYR A 128 -24.63 -17.12 -12.06
N GLN A 129 -25.59 -17.92 -11.62
CA GLN A 129 -26.85 -18.14 -12.35
C GLN A 129 -27.75 -16.91 -12.31
N GLU A 130 -27.58 -16.08 -11.28
CA GLU A 130 -28.31 -14.84 -11.13
C GLU A 130 -27.80 -13.75 -12.08
N LEU A 131 -26.57 -13.86 -12.62
CA LEU A 131 -25.94 -12.86 -13.48
C LEU A 131 -26.19 -13.11 -14.97
N ASP A 132 -26.50 -12.04 -15.70
CA ASP A 132 -26.66 -12.08 -17.16
C ASP A 132 -25.37 -12.55 -17.87
N SER A 133 -25.52 -13.39 -18.92
CA SER A 133 -24.36 -13.93 -19.67
C SER A 133 -23.49 -12.85 -20.31
N ASP A 134 -24.07 -11.72 -20.71
CA ASP A 134 -23.32 -10.59 -21.26
C ASP A 134 -22.44 -9.91 -20.20
N VAL A 135 -22.95 -9.77 -18.97
CA VAL A 135 -22.21 -9.23 -17.81
C VAL A 135 -21.04 -10.15 -17.47
N LEU A 136 -21.27 -11.47 -17.43
CA LEU A 136 -20.20 -12.45 -17.20
C LEU A 136 -19.15 -12.41 -18.31
N GLY A 137 -19.58 -12.29 -19.56
CA GLY A 137 -18.67 -12.16 -20.70
C GLY A 137 -17.81 -10.89 -20.63
N GLN A 138 -18.39 -9.77 -20.21
CA GLN A 138 -17.65 -8.53 -20.00
C GLN A 138 -16.65 -8.65 -18.86
N LEU A 139 -17.04 -9.23 -17.71
CA LEU A 139 -16.13 -9.46 -16.57
C LEU A 139 -14.92 -10.30 -16.94
N LEU A 140 -15.15 -11.42 -17.63
CA LEU A 140 -14.09 -12.30 -18.08
C LEU A 140 -13.09 -11.56 -18.97
N ARG A 141 -13.57 -10.72 -19.89
CA ARG A 141 -12.68 -9.91 -20.77
C ARG A 141 -11.92 -8.84 -20.00
N GLU A 142 -12.57 -8.13 -19.09
CA GLU A 142 -11.95 -7.08 -18.28
C GLU A 142 -10.87 -7.62 -17.34
N LEU A 143 -11.03 -8.85 -16.85
CA LEU A 143 -10.04 -9.57 -16.03
C LEU A 143 -8.94 -10.27 -16.85
N ASN A 144 -8.97 -10.21 -18.18
CA ASN A 144 -7.99 -10.88 -19.06
C ASN A 144 -7.13 -10.00 -20.01
N PRO A 145 -6.70 -8.78 -19.65
CA PRO A 145 -5.76 -8.03 -20.47
C PRO A 145 -4.39 -8.73 -20.55
N ASP A 146 -3.72 -8.64 -21.71
CA ASP A 146 -2.40 -9.25 -21.94
C ASP A 146 -1.33 -8.74 -20.99
N GLU A 147 -1.45 -7.48 -20.56
CA GLU A 147 -0.61 -6.86 -19.52
C GLU A 147 -0.60 -7.74 -18.26
N LEU A 148 -1.78 -8.16 -17.79
CA LEU A 148 -1.96 -9.01 -16.61
C LEU A 148 -1.46 -10.45 -16.80
N LYS A 149 -1.19 -10.89 -18.03
CA LYS A 149 -0.59 -12.21 -18.29
C LYS A 149 0.92 -12.19 -18.13
N ARG A 150 1.55 -11.02 -18.26
CA ARG A 150 3.01 -10.85 -18.30
C ARG A 150 3.59 -10.25 -17.02
N VAL A 151 2.76 -9.81 -16.07
CA VAL A 151 3.27 -9.21 -14.83
C VAL A 151 3.88 -10.27 -13.93
N SER A 152 5.15 -10.08 -13.56
CA SER A 152 5.85 -10.89 -12.56
C SER A 152 5.46 -10.49 -11.14
N GLY A 153 5.34 -11.47 -10.24
CA GLY A 153 5.04 -11.26 -8.81
C GLY A 153 3.56 -11.45 -8.44
N ASP A 154 3.23 -11.22 -7.16
CA ASP A 154 1.90 -11.48 -6.58
C ASP A 154 0.87 -10.36 -6.87
N VAL A 155 0.77 -9.93 -8.14
CA VAL A 155 -0.10 -8.80 -8.53
C VAL A 155 -1.56 -9.11 -8.31
N PHE A 156 -2.02 -10.30 -8.72
CA PHE A 156 -3.42 -10.66 -8.52
C PHE A 156 -3.76 -10.92 -7.06
N GLY A 157 -2.81 -11.29 -6.21
CA GLY A 157 -3.04 -11.42 -4.78
C GLY A 157 -3.31 -10.04 -4.18
N ARG A 158 -2.50 -9.04 -4.57
CA ARG A 158 -2.75 -7.64 -4.22
C ARG A 158 -4.08 -7.11 -4.77
N ILE A 159 -4.44 -7.45 -6.01
CA ILE A 159 -5.77 -7.11 -6.58
C ILE A 159 -6.87 -7.76 -5.75
N TYR A 160 -6.72 -9.02 -5.35
CA TYR A 160 -7.70 -9.70 -4.49
C TYR A 160 -7.86 -8.98 -3.14
N GLU A 161 -6.75 -8.65 -2.47
CA GLU A 161 -6.74 -7.85 -1.23
C GLU A 161 -7.38 -6.46 -1.42
N TYR A 162 -7.14 -5.81 -2.56
CA TYR A 162 -7.74 -4.52 -2.91
C TYR A 162 -9.25 -4.64 -3.14
N PHE A 163 -9.73 -5.68 -3.84
CA PHE A 163 -11.17 -5.89 -4.03
C PHE A 163 -11.85 -6.20 -2.68
N LEU A 164 -11.28 -7.07 -1.85
CA LEU A 164 -11.77 -7.30 -0.47
C LEU A 164 -11.90 -5.99 0.31
N THR A 165 -10.87 -5.14 0.23
CA THR A 165 -10.85 -3.81 0.84
C THR A 165 -11.98 -2.91 0.33
N ARG A 166 -12.16 -2.82 -0.99
CA ARG A 166 -13.16 -1.96 -1.61
C ARG A 166 -14.59 -2.40 -1.32
N PHE A 167 -14.84 -3.70 -1.29
CA PHE A 167 -16.15 -4.22 -0.95
C PHE A 167 -16.50 -4.05 0.54
N ALA A 168 -15.50 -4.06 1.43
CA ALA A 168 -15.72 -3.68 2.82
C ALA A 168 -16.26 -2.23 2.94
N ASP A 169 -15.76 -1.29 2.12
CA ASP A 169 -16.19 0.12 2.10
C ASP A 169 -17.66 0.32 1.66
N GLN A 170 -18.17 -0.56 0.77
CA GLN A 170 -19.51 -0.43 0.18
C GLN A 170 -20.68 -0.88 1.09
N LYS A 171 -20.47 -0.98 2.41
CA LYS A 171 -21.48 -1.41 3.41
C LYS A 171 -22.13 -2.78 3.12
N ALA A 172 -21.44 -3.67 2.43
CA ALA A 172 -21.93 -5.03 2.19
C ALA A 172 -21.93 -5.91 3.47
N HIS A 173 -21.41 -5.40 4.59
CA HIS A 173 -21.34 -6.10 5.87
C HIS A 173 -21.99 -5.27 6.99
N ASP A 174 -23.13 -5.74 7.48
CA ASP A 174 -23.70 -5.29 8.75
C ASP A 174 -22.91 -5.94 9.92
N GLY A 175 -22.59 -5.15 10.96
CA GLY A 175 -22.25 -5.74 12.27
C GLY A 175 -20.80 -5.64 12.78
N GLY A 176 -19.99 -4.68 12.32
CA GLY A 176 -18.68 -4.40 12.93
C GLY A 176 -17.59 -5.42 12.61
N GLU A 177 -17.72 -6.13 11.50
CA GLU A 177 -16.65 -6.94 10.90
C GLU A 177 -15.66 -5.99 10.21
N PHE A 178 -14.41 -5.95 10.67
CA PHE A 178 -13.38 -5.04 10.18
C PHE A 178 -12.47 -5.76 9.18
N PHE A 179 -12.43 -5.31 7.93
CA PHE A 179 -11.31 -5.65 7.07
C PHE A 179 -10.09 -4.85 7.53
N THR A 180 -9.02 -5.55 7.91
CA THR A 180 -7.78 -4.92 8.38
C THR A 180 -6.96 -4.46 7.18
N PRO A 181 -6.58 -3.17 7.09
CA PRO A 181 -5.73 -2.68 6.01
C PRO A 181 -4.42 -3.45 5.90
N VAL A 182 -4.02 -3.79 4.68
CA VAL A 182 -2.81 -4.58 4.38
C VAL A 182 -1.57 -4.01 5.06
N SER A 183 -1.43 -2.67 5.11
CA SER A 183 -0.30 -2.01 5.78
C SER A 183 -0.21 -2.31 7.28
N LEU A 184 -1.33 -2.43 7.99
CA LEU A 184 -1.34 -2.77 9.42
C LEU A 184 -1.06 -4.25 9.65
N VAL A 185 -1.64 -5.11 8.80
CA VAL A 185 -1.41 -6.56 8.84
C VAL A 185 0.06 -6.88 8.54
N SER A 186 0.64 -6.22 7.54
CA SER A 186 2.06 -6.33 7.16
C SER A 186 2.96 -5.91 8.32
N LEU A 187 2.69 -4.76 8.94
CA LEU A 187 3.46 -4.30 10.10
C LEU A 187 3.38 -5.29 11.27
N ILE A 188 2.19 -5.83 11.58
CA ILE A 188 2.04 -6.85 12.63
C ILE A 188 2.90 -8.08 12.32
N ALA A 189 2.79 -8.63 11.10
CA ALA A 189 3.52 -9.83 10.71
C ALA A 189 5.04 -9.60 10.71
N ASN A 190 5.52 -8.44 10.26
CA ASN A 190 6.94 -8.09 10.25
C ASN A 190 7.51 -7.74 11.63
N VAL A 191 6.67 -7.34 12.60
CA VAL A 191 7.10 -7.21 13.99
C VAL A 191 7.16 -8.58 14.66
N ILE A 192 6.16 -9.44 14.47
CA ILE A 192 6.16 -10.79 15.08
C ILE A 192 7.27 -11.67 14.50
N GLU A 193 7.45 -11.60 13.19
CA GLU A 193 8.36 -12.43 12.38
C GLU A 193 8.11 -13.93 12.57
N PRO A 194 6.95 -14.48 12.14
CA PRO A 194 6.66 -15.90 12.28
C PRO A 194 7.63 -16.73 11.44
N GLU A 195 8.43 -17.57 12.09
CA GLU A 195 9.47 -18.38 11.43
C GLU A 195 8.97 -19.80 11.13
N SER A 196 8.41 -20.45 12.15
CA SER A 196 7.79 -21.77 12.05
C SER A 196 6.89 -22.00 13.26
N GLY A 197 5.81 -22.76 13.10
CA GLY A 197 4.93 -23.15 14.19
C GLY A 197 3.45 -22.87 13.94
N THR A 198 2.68 -22.87 15.02
CA THR A 198 1.22 -22.68 14.97
C THR A 198 0.87 -21.20 15.04
N VAL A 199 0.11 -20.74 14.03
CA VAL A 199 -0.42 -19.39 13.90
C VAL A 199 -1.93 -19.44 14.08
N LEU A 200 -2.43 -18.74 15.10
CA LEU A 200 -3.86 -18.61 15.38
C LEU A 200 -4.35 -17.18 15.11
N ASP A 201 -5.44 -17.07 14.36
CA ASP A 201 -6.28 -15.86 14.34
C ASP A 201 -7.70 -16.21 14.80
N PRO A 202 -8.07 -15.90 16.05
CA PRO A 202 -9.36 -16.27 16.61
C PRO A 202 -10.50 -15.30 16.21
N ALA A 203 -10.23 -14.37 15.28
CA ALA A 203 -11.21 -13.49 14.65
C ALA A 203 -10.77 -13.23 13.18
N CYS A 204 -10.56 -14.32 12.43
CA CYS A 204 -9.70 -14.29 11.24
C CYS A 204 -10.20 -13.46 10.07
N GLY A 205 -11.49 -13.11 10.03
CA GLY A 205 -12.06 -12.39 8.91
C GLY A 205 -11.74 -13.09 7.61
N SER A 206 -11.22 -12.35 6.63
CA SER A 206 -10.80 -12.86 5.31
C SER A 206 -9.40 -13.49 5.29
N GLY A 207 -8.79 -13.80 6.43
CA GLY A 207 -7.50 -14.50 6.52
C GLY A 207 -6.27 -13.66 6.18
N GLY A 208 -6.36 -12.32 6.22
CA GLY A 208 -5.24 -11.44 5.85
C GLY A 208 -3.99 -11.64 6.71
N MET A 209 -4.14 -11.90 8.02
CA MET A 209 -3.01 -12.16 8.93
C MET A 209 -2.19 -13.39 8.49
N PHE A 210 -2.85 -14.44 8.00
CA PHE A 210 -2.19 -15.65 7.53
C PHE A 210 -1.38 -15.41 6.25
N VAL A 211 -1.96 -14.67 5.30
CA VAL A 211 -1.28 -14.30 4.04
C VAL A 211 -0.01 -13.51 4.32
N GLN A 212 -0.07 -12.49 5.19
CA GLN A 212 1.14 -11.71 5.51
C GLN A 212 2.16 -12.53 6.30
N SER A 213 1.72 -13.45 7.16
CA SER A 213 2.61 -14.38 7.85
C SER A 213 3.37 -15.27 6.87
N ALA A 214 2.67 -15.82 5.88
CA ALA A 214 3.31 -16.60 4.83
C ALA A 214 4.31 -15.77 4.01
N ARG A 215 3.97 -14.52 3.66
CA ARG A 215 4.90 -13.61 2.96
C ARG A 215 6.19 -13.35 3.74
N VAL A 216 6.16 -13.34 5.07
CA VAL A 216 7.39 -13.24 5.90
C VAL A 216 8.31 -14.44 5.67
N VAL A 217 7.75 -15.64 5.59
CA VAL A 217 8.49 -16.90 5.32
C VAL A 217 8.99 -16.95 3.88
N GLU A 218 8.16 -16.57 2.90
CA GLU A 218 8.55 -16.54 1.48
C GLU A 218 9.72 -15.58 1.22
N ARG A 219 9.77 -14.42 1.90
CA ARG A 219 10.89 -13.47 1.81
C ARG A 219 12.22 -14.05 2.30
N ARG A 220 12.18 -15.12 3.10
CA ARG A 220 13.36 -15.88 3.53
C ARG A 220 13.69 -17.04 2.58
N HIS A 221 12.99 -17.13 1.44
CA HIS A 221 13.10 -18.22 0.47
C HIS A 221 12.74 -19.60 1.04
N GLU A 222 11.82 -19.63 2.00
CA GLU A 222 11.30 -20.86 2.61
C GLU A 222 9.84 -21.10 2.20
N ASN A 223 9.38 -22.36 2.29
CA ASN A 223 8.01 -22.75 1.96
C ASN A 223 7.06 -22.52 3.15
N PRO A 224 6.07 -21.61 3.07
CA PRO A 224 5.13 -21.35 4.16
C PRO A 224 4.34 -22.57 4.61
N THR A 225 3.96 -23.44 3.68
CA THR A 225 3.13 -24.63 3.97
C THR A 225 3.88 -25.68 4.79
N GLU A 226 5.20 -25.69 4.73
CA GLU A 226 6.05 -26.55 5.56
C GLU A 226 6.36 -25.93 6.93
N LYS A 227 6.34 -24.60 7.02
CA LYS A 227 6.80 -23.86 8.20
C LYS A 227 5.67 -23.50 9.14
N LEU A 228 4.50 -23.12 8.62
CA LEU A 228 3.40 -22.55 9.39
C LEU A 228 2.16 -23.43 9.29
N THR A 229 1.48 -23.59 10.42
CA THR A 229 0.15 -24.21 10.49
C THR A 229 -0.87 -23.17 10.93
N PHE A 230 -1.86 -22.90 10.08
CA PHE A 230 -2.85 -21.85 10.30
C PHE A 230 -4.15 -22.38 10.90
N TYR A 231 -4.58 -21.79 12.01
CA TYR A 231 -5.87 -22.03 12.64
C TYR A 231 -6.66 -20.72 12.72
N GLY A 232 -7.91 -20.75 12.30
CA GLY A 232 -8.78 -19.57 12.28
C GLY A 232 -10.15 -19.83 12.91
N LEU A 233 -10.72 -18.80 13.53
CA LEU A 233 -12.11 -18.77 13.98
C LEU A 233 -12.80 -17.54 13.39
N GLU A 234 -13.99 -17.74 12.81
CA GLU A 234 -14.82 -16.68 12.25
C GLU A 234 -16.30 -17.05 12.44
N LYS A 235 -17.18 -16.10 12.75
CA LYS A 235 -18.61 -16.37 12.96
C LYS A 235 -19.39 -16.40 11.64
N ASN A 236 -18.95 -15.62 10.65
CA ASN A 236 -19.65 -15.39 9.39
C ASN A 236 -19.23 -16.41 8.32
N ALA A 237 -20.19 -17.21 7.85
CA ALA A 237 -19.93 -18.27 6.87
C ALA A 237 -19.43 -17.73 5.51
N THR A 238 -19.93 -16.57 5.07
CA THR A 238 -19.47 -15.93 3.83
C THR A 238 -18.02 -15.46 3.98
N THR A 239 -17.69 -14.86 5.12
CA THR A 239 -16.32 -14.41 5.43
C THR A 239 -15.33 -15.58 5.50
N ILE A 240 -15.75 -16.74 6.03
CA ILE A 240 -14.94 -17.98 5.97
C ILE A 240 -14.67 -18.41 4.53
N ARG A 241 -15.66 -18.31 3.63
CA ARG A 241 -15.45 -18.63 2.20
C ARG A 241 -14.39 -17.70 1.59
N LEU A 242 -14.47 -16.41 1.86
CA LEU A 242 -13.47 -15.43 1.42
C LEU A 242 -12.08 -15.76 1.97
N ALA A 243 -11.98 -16.11 3.25
CA ALA A 243 -10.70 -16.45 3.88
C ALA A 243 -10.06 -17.69 3.24
N LYS A 244 -10.85 -18.74 2.99
CA LYS A 244 -10.37 -19.96 2.33
C LYS A 244 -9.95 -19.71 0.89
N MET A 245 -10.72 -18.92 0.14
CA MET A 245 -10.33 -18.49 -1.21
C MET A 245 -9.03 -17.69 -1.18
N ASN A 246 -8.90 -16.74 -0.25
CA ASN A 246 -7.72 -15.91 -0.08
C ASN A 246 -6.47 -16.76 0.21
N LEU A 247 -6.56 -17.68 1.18
CA LEU A 247 -5.46 -18.61 1.46
C LEU A 247 -5.09 -19.43 0.21
N ALA A 248 -6.07 -20.01 -0.47
CA ALA A 248 -5.82 -20.88 -1.61
C ALA A 248 -5.19 -20.16 -2.80
N VAL A 249 -5.54 -18.89 -3.08
CA VAL A 249 -4.85 -18.10 -4.14
C VAL A 249 -3.39 -17.86 -3.80
N HIS A 250 -3.07 -17.69 -2.52
CA HIS A 250 -1.69 -17.61 -2.05
C HIS A 250 -1.00 -18.98 -1.90
N GLY A 251 -1.66 -20.08 -2.30
CA GLY A 251 -1.12 -21.43 -2.19
C GLY A 251 -1.02 -21.94 -0.76
N LEU A 252 -1.85 -21.41 0.14
CA LEU A 252 -1.88 -21.72 1.56
C LEU A 252 -3.15 -22.52 1.90
N GLU A 253 -3.07 -23.27 2.99
CA GLU A 253 -4.22 -23.93 3.60
C GLU A 253 -4.34 -23.55 5.08
N GLY A 254 -5.55 -23.51 5.61
CA GLY A 254 -5.80 -23.19 7.01
C GLY A 254 -7.05 -23.87 7.54
N ASN A 255 -6.99 -24.30 8.79
CA ASN A 255 -8.13 -24.88 9.51
C ASN A 255 -9.00 -23.75 10.08
N ILE A 256 -9.89 -23.21 9.25
CA ILE A 256 -10.82 -22.14 9.61
C ILE A 256 -12.19 -22.73 9.96
N GLN A 257 -12.65 -22.50 11.19
CA GLN A 257 -13.92 -23.02 11.69
C GLN A 257 -14.93 -21.91 12.01
N LYS A 258 -16.21 -22.23 11.81
CA LYS A 258 -17.31 -21.34 12.17
C LYS A 258 -17.53 -21.38 13.67
N SER A 259 -17.29 -20.28 14.36
CA SER A 259 -17.41 -20.24 15.82
C SER A 259 -17.62 -18.83 16.36
N ILE A 260 -18.23 -18.73 17.54
CA ILE A 260 -18.22 -17.49 18.35
C ILE A 260 -17.17 -17.68 19.45
N THR A 261 -15.98 -17.13 19.23
CA THR A 261 -14.79 -17.35 20.08
C THR A 261 -15.05 -17.08 21.57
N TYR A 262 -15.93 -16.13 21.90
CA TYR A 262 -16.32 -15.88 23.30
C TYR A 262 -16.79 -17.14 24.05
N TYR A 263 -17.50 -18.04 23.37
CA TYR A 263 -18.20 -19.16 23.98
C TYR A 263 -17.65 -20.53 23.57
N GLU A 264 -16.83 -20.57 22.54
CA GLU A 264 -16.36 -21.79 21.90
C GLU A 264 -14.86 -21.71 21.64
N ASP A 265 -14.19 -22.86 21.71
CA ASP A 265 -12.77 -23.02 21.37
C ASP A 265 -12.56 -24.38 20.68
N PRO A 266 -13.09 -24.58 19.46
CA PRO A 266 -13.15 -25.91 18.86
C PRO A 266 -11.79 -26.46 18.43
N HIS A 267 -10.75 -25.62 18.40
CA HIS A 267 -9.37 -26.06 18.15
C HIS A 267 -8.61 -26.46 19.41
N GLU A 268 -9.15 -26.14 20.61
CA GLU A 268 -8.56 -26.48 21.92
C GLU A 268 -7.08 -26.04 22.07
N LEU A 269 -6.76 -24.81 21.63
CA LEU A 269 -5.37 -24.32 21.49
C LEU A 269 -4.83 -23.57 22.73
N LEU A 270 -5.48 -23.70 23.88
CA LEU A 270 -5.06 -23.03 25.11
C LEU A 270 -3.58 -23.31 25.43
N CYS A 271 -2.78 -22.26 25.58
CA CYS A 271 -1.34 -22.31 25.88
C CYS A 271 -0.46 -23.08 24.86
N THR A 272 -0.90 -23.28 23.61
CA THR A 272 -0.13 -24.06 22.62
C THR A 272 0.43 -23.23 21.46
N CYS A 273 -0.15 -22.08 21.13
CA CYS A 273 0.20 -21.33 19.93
C CYS A 273 1.56 -20.63 20.05
N ASP A 274 2.35 -20.68 18.97
CA ASP A 274 3.58 -19.90 18.82
C ASP A 274 3.26 -18.45 18.46
N PHE A 275 2.22 -18.24 17.66
CA PHE A 275 1.83 -16.91 17.19
C PHE A 275 0.32 -16.71 17.28
N VAL A 276 -0.10 -15.56 17.82
CA VAL A 276 -1.49 -15.10 17.76
C VAL A 276 -1.54 -13.74 17.07
N MET A 277 -2.29 -13.64 15.98
CA MET A 277 -2.46 -12.41 15.23
C MET A 277 -3.93 -12.14 15.00
N ALA A 278 -4.41 -10.92 15.27
CA ALA A 278 -5.85 -10.65 15.18
C ALA A 278 -6.18 -9.17 15.02
N ASN A 279 -7.36 -8.92 14.44
CA ASN A 279 -8.08 -7.65 14.56
C ASN A 279 -9.54 -7.97 14.96
N PRO A 280 -9.83 -8.10 16.26
CA PRO A 280 -11.16 -8.49 16.72
C PRO A 280 -12.17 -7.33 16.61
N PRO A 281 -13.48 -7.61 16.71
CA PRO A 281 -14.48 -6.56 16.81
C PRO A 281 -14.27 -5.71 18.07
N PHE A 282 -14.10 -4.39 17.90
CA PHE A 282 -13.88 -3.46 19.01
C PHE A 282 -15.13 -3.15 19.81
N ASN A 283 -14.94 -2.92 21.11
CA ASN A 283 -15.91 -2.34 22.04
C ASN A 283 -17.25 -3.10 22.11
N VAL A 284 -17.24 -4.43 21.94
CA VAL A 284 -18.45 -5.26 22.08
C VAL A 284 -18.93 -5.23 23.53
N ASP A 285 -20.20 -4.89 23.77
CA ASP A 285 -20.76 -4.57 25.09
C ASP A 285 -21.90 -5.52 25.55
N GLU A 286 -22.21 -6.54 24.74
CA GLU A 286 -23.29 -7.51 24.99
C GLU A 286 -22.78 -8.96 25.12
N ILE A 287 -21.50 -9.14 25.53
CA ILE A 287 -20.95 -10.48 25.83
C ILE A 287 -21.53 -10.96 27.16
N ASP A 288 -22.04 -12.20 27.17
CA ASP A 288 -22.65 -12.81 28.36
C ASP A 288 -21.60 -13.12 29.43
N ALA A 289 -21.60 -12.34 30.52
CA ALA A 289 -20.56 -12.43 31.55
C ALA A 289 -20.58 -13.78 32.28
N ASP A 290 -21.74 -14.37 32.51
CA ASP A 290 -21.84 -15.63 33.25
C ASP A 290 -21.35 -16.83 32.45
N LYS A 291 -21.48 -16.78 31.11
CA LYS A 291 -20.93 -17.81 30.23
C LYS A 291 -19.41 -17.80 30.19
N VAL A 292 -18.78 -16.62 30.30
CA VAL A 292 -17.32 -16.48 30.17
C VAL A 292 -16.59 -16.37 31.51
N ARG A 293 -17.29 -16.15 32.63
CA ARG A 293 -16.70 -15.89 33.96
C ARG A 293 -15.64 -16.90 34.41
N ASN A 294 -15.85 -18.17 34.09
CA ASN A 294 -14.97 -19.28 34.49
C ASN A 294 -14.11 -19.80 33.32
N ASP A 295 -14.04 -19.06 32.22
CA ASP A 295 -13.26 -19.45 31.06
C ASP A 295 -11.76 -19.39 31.41
N PRO A 296 -10.99 -20.49 31.23
CA PRO A 296 -9.56 -20.50 31.52
C PRO A 296 -8.77 -19.51 30.64
N ARG A 297 -9.35 -19.03 29.54
CA ARG A 297 -8.78 -18.01 28.67
C ARG A 297 -8.82 -16.59 29.27
N LEU A 298 -9.37 -16.42 30.48
CA LEU A 298 -9.36 -15.15 31.23
C LEU A 298 -8.38 -15.17 32.43
N PRO A 299 -7.06 -15.31 32.21
CA PRO A 299 -6.09 -15.42 33.31
C PRO A 299 -6.03 -14.16 34.19
N PHE A 300 -6.47 -13.02 33.68
CA PHE A 300 -6.46 -11.73 34.40
C PHE A 300 -7.81 -11.39 35.07
N GLY A 301 -8.82 -12.25 34.89
CA GLY A 301 -10.19 -12.05 35.34
C GLY A 301 -11.05 -11.24 34.36
N LEU A 302 -12.32 -11.05 34.71
CA LEU A 302 -13.27 -10.32 33.88
C LEU A 302 -13.01 -8.81 33.88
N PRO A 303 -13.19 -8.13 32.73
CA PRO A 303 -13.31 -6.67 32.67
C PRO A 303 -14.68 -6.21 33.21
N GLY A 304 -15.00 -4.91 33.06
CA GLY A 304 -16.20 -4.32 33.63
C GLY A 304 -17.49 -5.01 33.19
N ILE A 305 -18.46 -5.11 34.11
CA ILE A 305 -19.79 -5.68 33.86
C ILE A 305 -20.82 -4.56 33.98
N ASN A 306 -21.69 -4.43 32.99
CA ASN A 306 -22.77 -3.44 32.98
C ASN A 306 -23.97 -3.90 33.83
N LYS A 307 -24.97 -3.03 33.98
CA LYS A 307 -26.18 -3.30 34.78
C LYS A 307 -27.04 -4.46 34.27
N LYS A 308 -26.82 -4.93 33.04
CA LYS A 308 -27.52 -6.08 32.44
C LYS A 308 -26.71 -7.38 32.55
N GLU A 309 -25.69 -7.41 33.41
CA GLU A 309 -24.81 -8.56 33.60
C GLU A 309 -24.07 -8.99 32.31
N LYS A 310 -23.78 -8.00 31.44
CA LYS A 310 -22.95 -8.19 30.24
C LYS A 310 -21.61 -7.49 30.42
N VAL A 311 -20.56 -8.04 29.84
CA VAL A 311 -19.26 -7.38 29.80
C VAL A 311 -19.40 -6.07 29.01
N SER A 312 -19.05 -4.94 29.62
CA SER A 312 -19.19 -3.60 29.03
C SER A 312 -18.14 -3.25 27.99
N ASN A 313 -17.05 -4.01 27.94
CA ASN A 313 -15.97 -3.80 26.97
C ASN A 313 -15.25 -5.12 26.63
N GLY A 314 -15.59 -5.68 25.47
CA GLY A 314 -15.03 -6.93 24.96
C GLY A 314 -13.54 -6.88 24.60
N ASN A 315 -12.91 -5.70 24.52
CA ASN A 315 -11.50 -5.58 24.16
C ASN A 315 -10.61 -6.38 25.13
N TYR A 316 -10.88 -6.31 26.43
CA TYR A 316 -10.08 -7.03 27.44
C TYR A 316 -10.42 -8.51 27.58
N VAL A 317 -11.57 -8.95 27.05
CA VAL A 317 -11.84 -10.38 26.84
C VAL A 317 -10.92 -10.89 25.74
N TRP A 318 -10.87 -10.21 24.59
CA TRP A 318 -9.98 -10.56 23.49
C TRP A 318 -8.50 -10.53 23.86
N ILE A 319 -8.02 -9.47 24.51
CA ILE A 319 -6.62 -9.36 24.94
C ILE A 319 -6.25 -10.54 25.86
N SER A 320 -7.13 -10.89 26.81
CA SER A 320 -6.93 -12.04 27.69
C SER A 320 -6.88 -13.35 26.92
N TYR A 321 -7.78 -13.53 25.94
CA TYR A 321 -7.83 -14.72 25.10
C TYR A 321 -6.55 -14.86 24.29
N PHE A 322 -6.11 -13.79 23.61
CA PHE A 322 -4.88 -13.79 22.82
C PHE A 322 -3.67 -14.20 23.66
N TYR A 323 -3.54 -13.62 24.86
CA TYR A 323 -2.47 -14.00 25.79
C TYR A 323 -2.58 -15.48 26.21
N SER A 324 -3.79 -15.97 26.52
CA SER A 324 -4.01 -17.33 27.01
C SER A 324 -3.70 -18.42 25.98
N TYR A 325 -3.79 -18.12 24.68
CA TYR A 325 -3.46 -19.07 23.61
C TYR A 325 -1.95 -19.25 23.43
N LEU A 326 -1.13 -18.26 23.82
CA LEU A 326 0.31 -18.33 23.62
C LEU A 326 0.96 -19.40 24.49
N ASN A 327 1.90 -20.16 23.93
CA ASN A 327 2.83 -20.99 24.71
C ASN A 327 3.92 -20.14 25.40
N GLU A 328 4.83 -20.74 26.16
CA GLU A 328 5.87 -20.00 26.92
C GLU A 328 6.81 -19.15 26.06
N ARG A 329 6.91 -19.42 24.76
CA ARG A 329 7.72 -18.67 23.79
C ARG A 329 6.87 -17.88 22.80
N GLY A 330 5.55 -17.93 22.96
CA GLY A 330 4.62 -17.38 22.01
C GLY A 330 4.67 -15.86 21.93
N LYS A 331 4.37 -15.33 20.74
CA LYS A 331 4.22 -13.90 20.49
C LYS A 331 2.82 -13.60 19.98
N ALA A 332 2.26 -12.47 20.39
CA ALA A 332 1.04 -11.97 19.78
C ALA A 332 1.26 -10.58 19.19
N GLY A 333 0.52 -10.27 18.13
CA GLY A 333 0.42 -8.92 17.61
C GLY A 333 -0.98 -8.68 17.07
N PHE A 334 -1.66 -7.67 17.59
CA PHE A 334 -3.07 -7.47 17.31
C PHE A 334 -3.46 -6.00 17.35
N VAL A 335 -4.56 -5.69 16.68
CA VAL A 335 -5.13 -4.35 16.65
C VAL A 335 -6.13 -4.19 17.80
N MET A 336 -6.08 -3.05 18.49
CA MET A 336 -7.13 -2.61 19.40
C MET A 336 -7.54 -1.16 19.14
N SER A 337 -8.77 -0.82 19.49
CA SER A 337 -9.19 0.59 19.65
C SER A 337 -8.23 1.32 20.61
N SER A 338 -7.85 2.56 20.30
CA SER A 338 -6.99 3.36 21.19
C SER A 338 -7.58 3.58 22.59
N GLN A 339 -8.89 3.36 22.77
CA GLN A 339 -9.52 3.41 24.09
C GLN A 339 -9.02 2.27 25.00
N ALA A 340 -8.57 1.14 24.44
CA ALA A 340 -8.12 -0.01 25.21
C ALA A 340 -6.90 0.31 26.08
N SER A 341 -5.93 1.11 25.59
CA SER A 341 -4.70 1.40 26.34
C SER A 341 -4.88 2.37 27.50
N SER A 342 -5.98 3.11 27.56
CA SER A 342 -6.24 4.10 28.60
C SER A 342 -7.55 3.88 29.36
N ALA A 343 -8.27 2.77 29.09
CA ALA A 343 -9.53 2.46 29.79
C ALA A 343 -9.31 2.39 31.31
N GLY A 344 -10.19 3.06 32.08
CA GLY A 344 -10.10 3.13 33.54
C GLY A 344 -10.73 1.94 34.26
N ARG A 345 -10.90 2.05 35.59
CA ARG A 345 -11.66 1.12 36.44
C ARG A 345 -11.27 -0.36 36.28
N ASP A 346 -12.20 -1.23 35.92
CA ASP A 346 -12.02 -2.68 35.90
C ASP A 346 -11.08 -3.09 34.76
N GLU A 347 -11.17 -2.42 33.62
CA GLU A 347 -10.24 -2.57 32.50
C GLU A 347 -8.80 -2.19 32.89
N ALA A 348 -8.63 -1.14 33.70
CA ALA A 348 -7.30 -0.78 34.22
C ALA A 348 -6.72 -1.87 35.13
N ARG A 349 -7.55 -2.58 35.91
CA ARG A 349 -7.09 -3.72 36.73
C ARG A 349 -6.67 -4.92 35.89
N VAL A 350 -7.40 -5.22 34.82
CA VAL A 350 -7.01 -6.29 33.88
C VAL A 350 -5.70 -5.92 33.18
N ARG A 351 -5.58 -4.67 32.70
CA ARG A 351 -4.35 -4.16 32.07
C ARG A 351 -3.17 -4.19 33.02
N GLN A 352 -3.34 -3.76 34.27
CA GLN A 352 -2.30 -3.84 35.30
C GLN A 352 -1.75 -5.26 35.40
N LYS A 353 -2.61 -6.27 35.59
CA LYS A 353 -2.16 -7.67 35.71
C LYS A 353 -1.44 -8.17 34.46
N LEU A 354 -1.86 -7.73 33.28
CA LEU A 354 -1.17 -8.04 32.02
C LEU A 354 0.22 -7.39 31.97
N VAL A 355 0.34 -6.11 32.33
CA VAL A 355 1.65 -5.42 32.38
C VAL A 355 2.58 -6.07 33.41
N GLU A 356 2.03 -6.49 34.56
CA GLU A 356 2.78 -7.15 35.63
C GLU A 356 3.37 -8.50 35.23
N THR A 357 2.92 -9.15 34.13
CA THR A 357 3.57 -10.36 33.62
C THR A 357 4.93 -10.08 32.99
N GLY A 358 5.18 -8.84 32.56
CA GLY A 358 6.36 -8.43 31.80
C GLY A 358 6.32 -8.81 30.30
N ASP A 359 5.20 -9.35 29.81
CA ASP A 359 5.09 -9.85 28.43
C ASP A 359 4.60 -8.82 27.42
N VAL A 360 4.07 -7.67 27.87
CA VAL A 360 3.75 -6.55 26.95
C VAL A 360 5.07 -6.04 26.36
N ASP A 361 5.27 -6.18 25.06
CA ASP A 361 6.55 -5.94 24.38
C ASP A 361 6.60 -4.53 23.76
N ILE A 362 5.67 -4.27 22.83
CA ILE A 362 5.66 -3.07 22.00
C ILE A 362 4.23 -2.55 21.87
N MET A 363 4.09 -1.23 21.93
CA MET A 363 2.85 -0.50 21.69
C MET A 363 3.06 0.49 20.55
N VAL A 364 2.22 0.45 19.52
CA VAL A 364 2.31 1.36 18.37
C VAL A 364 1.01 2.13 18.20
N ALA A 365 1.04 3.45 18.38
CA ALA A 365 -0.12 4.30 18.14
C ALA A 365 -0.28 4.60 16.65
N ILE A 366 -1.47 4.35 16.12
CA ILE A 366 -1.82 4.58 14.72
C ILE A 366 -2.88 5.66 14.67
N ARG A 367 -2.74 6.57 13.71
CA ARG A 367 -3.75 7.62 13.48
C ARG A 367 -5.06 7.04 12.95
N SER A 368 -6.10 7.86 12.96
CA SER A 368 -7.37 7.54 12.30
C SER A 368 -7.20 7.37 10.78
N ASN A 369 -8.24 6.87 10.12
CA ASN A 369 -8.35 6.80 8.66
C ASN A 369 -7.45 5.76 7.96
N PHE A 370 -6.85 4.83 8.70
CA PHE A 370 -6.32 3.59 8.11
C PHE A 370 -7.45 2.63 7.74
N PHE A 371 -8.47 2.50 8.60
CA PHE A 371 -9.66 1.69 8.31
C PHE A 371 -10.57 2.36 7.29
N TYR A 372 -11.01 1.58 6.31
CA TYR A 372 -11.86 2.02 5.22
C TYR A 372 -13.29 2.33 5.69
N THR A 373 -13.83 1.50 6.59
CA THR A 373 -15.25 1.54 6.98
C THR A 373 -15.55 2.47 8.16
N ARG A 374 -14.55 2.82 8.98
CA ARG A 374 -14.71 3.67 10.16
C ARG A 374 -13.49 4.56 10.41
N THR A 375 -13.75 5.81 10.75
CA THR A 375 -12.72 6.74 11.21
C THR A 375 -12.47 6.54 12.70
N VAL A 376 -11.74 5.48 13.07
CA VAL A 376 -11.30 5.23 14.45
C VAL A 376 -9.78 5.19 14.52
N PRO A 377 -9.14 5.85 15.51
CA PRO A 377 -7.75 5.59 15.81
C PRO A 377 -7.62 4.18 16.43
N CYS A 378 -6.48 3.54 16.19
CA CYS A 378 -6.18 2.25 16.76
C CYS A 378 -4.75 2.21 17.29
N GLU A 379 -4.44 1.14 18.00
CA GLU A 379 -3.10 0.83 18.44
C GLU A 379 -2.80 -0.62 18.07
N LEU A 380 -1.54 -0.87 17.72
CA LEU A 380 -1.01 -2.23 17.57
C LEU A 380 -0.33 -2.60 18.87
N TRP A 381 -0.75 -3.72 19.42
CA TRP A 381 -0.25 -4.28 20.67
C TRP A 381 0.58 -5.51 20.34
N PHE A 382 1.74 -5.64 20.96
CA PHE A 382 2.59 -6.81 20.82
C PHE A 382 2.88 -7.43 22.18
N LEU A 383 2.69 -8.74 22.28
CA LEU A 383 3.04 -9.55 23.44
C LEU A 383 4.16 -10.50 23.07
N ASN A 384 5.09 -10.73 23.99
CA ASN A 384 6.22 -11.64 23.79
C ASN A 384 6.50 -12.39 25.10
N ARG A 385 6.11 -13.66 25.16
CA ARG A 385 6.30 -14.47 26.38
C ARG A 385 7.77 -14.84 26.63
N ALA A 386 8.58 -14.86 25.58
CA ALA A 386 10.03 -15.05 25.62
C ALA A 386 10.81 -13.73 25.50
N LYS A 387 10.30 -12.66 26.12
CA LYS A 387 10.98 -11.38 26.16
C LYS A 387 12.32 -11.45 26.89
N PRO A 388 13.41 -10.84 26.35
CA PRO A 388 14.70 -10.80 27.03
C PRO A 388 14.62 -10.16 28.43
N GLU A 389 15.43 -10.67 29.37
CA GLU A 389 15.42 -10.23 30.77
C GLU A 389 15.63 -8.71 30.92
N GLU A 390 16.53 -8.12 30.13
CA GLU A 390 16.83 -6.69 30.13
C GLU A 390 15.66 -5.78 29.68
N HIS A 391 14.63 -6.38 29.10
CA HIS A 391 13.40 -5.71 28.64
C HIS A 391 12.15 -6.18 29.39
N ARG A 392 12.26 -7.14 30.31
CA ARG A 392 11.11 -7.73 31.02
C ARG A 392 10.22 -6.66 31.69
N ASP A 393 10.85 -5.68 32.34
CA ASP A 393 10.16 -4.56 33.00
C ASP A 393 10.02 -3.29 32.15
N LYS A 394 10.12 -3.38 30.82
CA LYS A 394 10.06 -2.22 29.91
C LYS A 394 9.04 -2.43 28.81
N VAL A 395 8.49 -1.38 28.20
CA VAL A 395 7.63 -1.48 27.03
C VAL A 395 8.10 -0.45 26.00
N LEU A 396 8.30 -0.87 24.75
CA LEU A 396 8.64 0.04 23.68
C LEU A 396 7.38 0.79 23.23
N MET A 397 7.32 2.09 23.47
CA MET A 397 6.23 2.96 23.04
C MET A 397 6.61 3.65 21.74
N ILE A 398 5.86 3.39 20.67
CA ILE A 398 6.04 4.03 19.36
C ILE A 398 4.77 4.82 19.03
N ASP A 399 4.91 6.08 18.68
CA ASP A 399 3.84 6.93 18.18
C ASP A 399 3.99 7.16 16.67
N ALA A 400 3.32 6.31 15.89
CA ALA A 400 3.35 6.38 14.43
C ALA A 400 2.20 7.24 13.86
N ARG A 401 1.52 8.06 14.68
CA ARG A 401 0.38 8.87 14.22
C ARG A 401 0.76 9.92 13.17
N ASN A 402 2.02 10.34 13.12
CA ASN A 402 2.54 11.29 12.14
C ASN A 402 3.25 10.61 10.96
N ILE A 403 3.36 9.28 10.96
CA ILE A 403 3.96 8.52 9.86
C ILE A 403 2.83 7.95 9.01
N PHE A 404 2.62 8.49 7.82
CA PHE A 404 1.61 7.97 6.89
C PHE A 404 1.80 8.50 5.48
N ARG A 405 1.26 7.77 4.51
CA ARG A 405 1.04 8.23 3.13
C ARG A 405 -0.44 8.53 2.93
N LYS A 406 -0.72 9.64 2.24
CA LYS A 406 -2.08 10.00 1.84
C LYS A 406 -2.46 9.24 0.56
N VAL A 407 -3.22 8.15 0.68
CA VAL A 407 -3.71 7.38 -0.48
C VAL A 407 -4.87 8.10 -1.14
N THR A 408 -5.82 8.58 -0.34
CA THR A 408 -6.89 9.46 -0.78
C THR A 408 -7.06 10.60 0.22
N ARG A 409 -7.99 11.52 -0.05
CA ARG A 409 -8.39 12.55 0.91
C ARG A 409 -8.84 11.95 2.27
N LYS A 410 -9.36 10.73 2.28
CA LYS A 410 -9.96 10.08 3.47
C LYS A 410 -9.24 8.85 3.97
N ILE A 411 -8.32 8.26 3.20
CA ILE A 411 -7.69 6.96 3.49
C ILE A 411 -6.18 7.13 3.52
N TYR A 412 -5.56 6.56 4.55
CA TYR A 412 -4.13 6.57 4.77
C TYR A 412 -3.58 5.15 4.88
N ASP A 413 -2.31 5.00 4.51
CA ASP A 413 -1.55 3.78 4.72
C ASP A 413 -0.09 4.09 5.07
N PHE A 414 0.72 3.04 5.17
CA PHE A 414 2.17 3.17 5.17
C PHE A 414 2.68 2.89 3.77
N SER A 415 3.57 3.75 3.27
CA SER A 415 4.46 3.34 2.17
C SER A 415 5.39 2.21 2.65
N PRO A 416 5.96 1.41 1.72
CA PRO A 416 6.93 0.39 2.09
C PRO A 416 8.08 0.96 2.93
N GLU A 417 8.60 2.13 2.59
CA GLU A 417 9.70 2.76 3.32
C GLU A 417 9.29 3.24 4.71
N GLN A 418 8.08 3.80 4.86
CA GLN A 418 7.55 4.16 6.19
C GLN A 418 7.38 2.94 7.09
N GLU A 419 6.89 1.82 6.57
CA GLU A 419 6.81 0.57 7.34
C GLU A 419 8.21 0.08 7.73
N GLN A 420 9.17 0.07 6.80
CA GLN A 420 10.56 -0.31 7.10
C GLN A 420 11.21 0.61 8.14
N ASN A 421 10.91 1.91 8.13
CA ASN A 421 11.40 2.85 9.12
C ASN A 421 10.86 2.55 10.52
N ILE A 422 9.58 2.21 10.65
CA ILE A 422 8.99 1.77 11.93
C ILE A 422 9.64 0.45 12.38
N LEU A 423 9.83 -0.50 11.45
CA LEU A 423 10.50 -1.77 11.75
C LEU A 423 11.98 -1.58 12.16
N ALA A 424 12.67 -0.59 11.60
CA ALA A 424 14.03 -0.22 12.01
C ALA A 424 14.12 0.17 13.49
N ILE A 425 13.11 0.87 14.02
CA ILE A 425 13.02 1.16 15.47
C ILE A 425 12.96 -0.15 16.27
N VAL A 426 12.13 -1.10 15.81
CA VAL A 426 11.99 -2.43 16.43
C VAL A 426 13.28 -3.25 16.32
N TRP A 427 14.00 -3.16 15.21
CA TRP A 427 15.30 -3.82 15.04
C TRP A 427 16.34 -3.26 16.00
N LEU A 428 16.42 -1.95 16.15
CA LEU A 428 17.31 -1.30 17.12
C LEU A 428 16.96 -1.71 18.55
N TYR A 429 15.66 -1.76 18.90
CA TYR A 429 15.19 -2.30 20.17
C TYR A 429 15.63 -3.76 20.39
N ARG A 430 15.63 -4.58 19.34
CA ARG A 430 16.08 -5.99 19.37
C ARG A 430 17.61 -6.17 19.23
N GLY A 431 18.39 -5.09 19.22
CA GLY A 431 19.84 -5.15 19.01
C GLY A 431 20.28 -5.53 17.59
N GLN A 432 19.37 -5.57 16.62
CA GLN A 432 19.61 -5.95 15.22
C GLN A 432 20.17 -4.79 14.39
N THR A 433 21.27 -4.19 14.88
CA THR A 433 21.91 -3.00 14.28
C THR A 433 22.31 -3.22 12.82
N GLY A 434 22.72 -4.45 12.45
CA GLY A 434 23.06 -4.80 11.07
C GLY A 434 21.92 -4.53 10.07
N ARG A 435 20.68 -4.95 10.40
CA ARG A 435 19.50 -4.73 9.55
C ARG A 435 19.20 -3.24 9.38
N TYR A 436 19.35 -2.46 10.44
CA TYR A 436 19.19 -1.01 10.39
C TYR A 436 20.22 -0.38 9.43
N LEU A 437 21.49 -0.75 9.54
CA LEU A 437 22.55 -0.22 8.67
C LEU A 437 22.35 -0.65 7.22
N ASP A 438 21.93 -1.89 6.98
CA ASP A 438 21.61 -2.41 5.64
C ASP A 438 20.44 -1.63 5.01
N LEU A 439 19.44 -1.23 5.80
CA LEU A 439 18.32 -0.42 5.34
C LEU A 439 18.78 0.99 4.95
N VAL A 440 19.57 1.66 5.80
CA VAL A 440 20.13 2.99 5.50
C VAL A 440 21.01 2.95 4.24
N ALA A 441 21.88 1.94 4.14
CA ALA A 441 22.70 1.71 2.94
C ALA A 441 21.83 1.40 1.71
N GLY A 442 20.73 0.67 1.89
CA GLY A 442 19.71 0.42 0.88
C GLY A 442 19.10 1.71 0.34
N TYR A 443 18.66 2.62 1.21
CA TYR A 443 18.10 3.90 0.80
C TYR A 443 19.09 4.79 0.05
N CYS A 444 20.35 4.86 0.50
CA CYS A 444 21.38 5.61 -0.22
C CYS A 444 21.64 5.03 -1.62
N ARG A 445 21.71 3.70 -1.75
CA ARG A 445 21.81 3.04 -3.07
C ARG A 445 20.62 3.32 -3.96
N ARG A 446 19.41 3.27 -3.40
CA ARG A 446 18.17 3.55 -4.14
C ARG A 446 18.15 4.99 -4.62
N MET A 447 18.46 5.97 -3.78
CA MET A 447 18.60 7.37 -4.17
C MET A 447 19.50 7.53 -5.40
N LEU A 448 20.69 6.92 -5.39
CA LEU A 448 21.63 7.00 -6.50
C LEU A 448 21.09 6.35 -7.78
N ALA A 449 20.44 5.19 -7.66
CA ALA A 449 19.81 4.51 -8.79
C ALA A 449 18.62 5.32 -9.37
N GLU A 450 17.82 5.96 -8.53
CA GLU A 450 16.73 6.85 -8.99
C GLU A 450 17.28 8.13 -9.63
N GLY A 451 18.44 8.63 -9.15
CA GLY A 451 19.18 9.72 -9.79
C GLY A 451 19.68 9.35 -11.18
N GLU A 452 20.23 8.15 -11.36
CA GLU A 452 20.65 7.62 -12.68
C GLU A 452 19.42 7.43 -13.60
N SER A 453 18.31 6.98 -13.03
CA SER A 453 17.06 6.75 -13.76
C SER A 453 16.45 8.03 -14.33
N CYS A 454 16.87 9.22 -13.86
CA CYS A 454 16.53 10.51 -14.48
C CYS A 454 17.11 10.63 -15.91
N PHE A 455 18.13 9.86 -16.26
CA PHE A 455 18.83 9.93 -17.54
C PHE A 455 18.64 8.70 -18.41
N THR A 456 18.44 7.53 -17.81
CA THR A 456 18.17 6.30 -18.55
C THR A 456 17.42 5.32 -17.65
N THR A 457 16.23 4.91 -18.07
CA THR A 457 15.44 3.86 -17.42
C THR A 457 14.58 3.14 -18.45
N SER A 458 13.84 2.12 -18.02
CA SER A 458 12.87 1.42 -18.88
C SER A 458 11.45 1.72 -18.43
N ASN A 459 10.59 2.05 -19.39
CA ASN A 459 9.16 2.22 -19.12
C ASN A 459 8.47 0.85 -18.95
N GLU A 460 7.17 0.88 -18.68
CA GLU A 460 6.34 -0.31 -18.44
C GLU A 460 6.32 -1.31 -19.61
N LYS A 461 6.62 -0.85 -20.82
CA LYS A 461 6.69 -1.67 -22.04
C LYS A 461 8.08 -2.25 -22.29
N GLY A 462 9.05 -1.95 -21.42
CA GLY A 462 10.46 -2.31 -21.59
C GLY A 462 11.19 -1.41 -22.59
N GLU A 463 10.60 -0.29 -22.99
CA GLU A 463 11.26 0.68 -23.88
C GLU A 463 12.19 1.56 -23.06
N THR A 464 13.39 1.82 -23.59
CA THR A 464 14.33 2.73 -22.95
C THR A 464 13.82 4.17 -23.06
N ILE A 465 13.71 4.84 -21.93
CA ILE A 465 13.32 6.25 -21.80
C ILE A 465 14.39 7.00 -21.02
N ALA A 466 14.47 8.31 -21.23
CA ALA A 466 15.44 9.18 -20.61
C ALA A 466 14.72 10.42 -20.06
N PRO A 467 14.14 10.37 -18.84
CA PRO A 467 13.18 11.37 -18.36
C PRO A 467 13.60 12.84 -18.55
N LEU A 468 14.78 13.23 -18.07
CA LEU A 468 15.30 14.60 -18.24
C LEU A 468 15.70 14.91 -19.69
N PRO A 469 16.48 14.06 -20.39
CA PRO A 469 16.77 14.28 -21.81
C PRO A 469 15.53 14.37 -22.70
N ASP A 470 14.54 13.49 -22.52
CA ASP A 470 13.29 13.45 -23.28
C ASP A 470 12.46 14.71 -23.05
N PHE A 471 12.45 15.23 -21.82
CA PHE A 471 11.83 16.53 -21.52
C PHE A 471 12.54 17.68 -22.24
N ILE A 472 13.88 17.73 -22.21
CA ILE A 472 14.68 18.74 -22.93
C ILE A 472 14.41 18.67 -24.45
N VAL A 473 14.32 17.47 -25.01
CA VAL A 473 14.01 17.25 -26.43
C VAL A 473 12.58 17.70 -26.75
N SER A 474 11.62 17.37 -25.89
CA SER A 474 10.21 17.75 -26.06
C SER A 474 10.01 19.27 -25.99
N LEU A 475 10.69 19.95 -25.06
CA LEU A 475 10.73 21.42 -25.00
C LEU A 475 11.37 22.03 -26.24
N SER A 476 12.49 21.48 -26.71
CA SER A 476 13.17 21.97 -27.92
C SER A 476 12.27 21.81 -29.16
N THR A 477 11.48 20.73 -29.21
CA THR A 477 10.48 20.49 -30.26
C THR A 477 9.35 21.51 -30.18
N LEU A 478 8.81 21.76 -28.98
CA LEU A 478 7.78 22.78 -28.77
C LEU A 478 8.26 24.18 -29.16
N ARG A 479 9.47 24.56 -28.75
CA ARG A 479 10.11 25.82 -29.12
C ARG A 479 10.25 25.95 -30.64
N SER A 480 10.71 24.90 -31.30
CA SER A 480 10.87 24.86 -32.76
C SER A 480 9.55 24.99 -33.52
N ALA A 481 8.45 24.48 -32.97
CA ALA A 481 7.11 24.64 -33.54
C ALA A 481 6.60 26.10 -33.49
N LEU A 482 7.07 26.89 -32.52
CA LEU A 482 6.73 28.32 -32.38
C LEU A 482 7.56 29.22 -33.29
N GLU A 483 8.77 28.79 -33.64
CA GLU A 483 9.78 29.58 -34.37
C GLU A 483 9.27 30.21 -35.68
N PRO A 484 8.49 29.53 -36.55
CA PRO A 484 7.99 30.14 -37.79
C PRO A 484 7.10 31.36 -37.52
N PHE A 485 6.25 31.29 -36.50
CA PHE A 485 5.36 32.38 -36.13
C PHE A 485 6.12 33.52 -35.44
N LEU A 486 7.03 33.20 -34.51
CA LEU A 486 7.80 34.22 -33.78
C LEU A 486 8.64 35.10 -34.71
N LYS A 487 9.15 34.55 -35.82
CA LYS A 487 9.85 35.33 -36.86
C LYS A 487 8.99 36.37 -37.57
N THR A 488 7.66 36.23 -37.52
CA THR A 488 6.73 37.20 -38.12
C THR A 488 6.46 38.40 -37.23
N LEU A 489 6.83 38.33 -35.94
CA LEU A 489 6.52 39.35 -34.95
C LEU A 489 7.63 40.42 -34.87
N ALA A 490 7.23 41.65 -34.54
CA ALA A 490 8.17 42.73 -34.25
C ALA A 490 8.93 42.46 -32.94
N LYS A 491 10.17 42.95 -32.84
CA LYS A 491 11.06 42.66 -31.69
C LYS A 491 10.54 43.14 -30.33
N ASP A 492 9.63 44.10 -30.33
CA ASP A 492 9.01 44.77 -29.19
C ASP A 492 7.54 44.37 -28.97
N ALA A 493 7.05 43.36 -29.69
CA ALA A 493 5.69 42.85 -29.51
C ALA A 493 5.53 42.12 -28.15
N PRO A 494 4.27 41.88 -27.69
CA PRO A 494 3.98 41.34 -26.36
C PRO A 494 4.70 40.02 -26.00
N HIS A 495 5.01 39.20 -27.00
CA HIS A 495 5.76 37.94 -26.81
C HIS A 495 7.22 38.12 -26.34
N SER A 496 7.83 39.30 -26.52
CA SER A 496 9.27 39.53 -26.36
C SER A 496 9.79 39.26 -24.94
N GLU A 497 9.00 39.60 -23.91
CA GLU A 497 9.35 39.34 -22.51
C GLU A 497 9.24 37.85 -22.15
N PRO A 498 8.09 37.16 -22.35
CA PRO A 498 8.00 35.71 -22.12
C PRO A 498 9.01 34.89 -22.93
N LEU A 499 9.32 35.35 -24.16
CA LEU A 499 10.33 34.74 -25.02
C LEU A 499 11.72 34.82 -24.39
N LYS A 500 12.09 36.00 -23.89
CA LYS A 500 13.37 36.24 -23.24
C LYS A 500 13.50 35.45 -21.94
N GLU A 501 12.46 35.43 -21.10
CA GLU A 501 12.46 34.63 -19.86
C GLU A 501 12.72 33.15 -20.15
N LEU A 502 12.06 32.59 -21.17
CA LEU A 502 12.26 31.20 -21.59
C LEU A 502 13.68 30.96 -22.14
N ASP A 503 14.16 31.85 -23.01
CA ASP A 503 15.49 31.74 -23.63
C ASP A 503 16.64 31.94 -22.61
N ASP A 504 16.42 32.72 -21.55
CA ASP A 504 17.38 32.92 -20.45
C ASP A 504 17.38 31.70 -19.49
N ALA A 505 16.21 31.10 -19.19
CA ALA A 505 16.09 29.99 -18.25
C ALA A 505 16.59 28.64 -18.80
N LEU A 506 16.37 28.38 -20.10
CA LEU A 506 16.60 27.08 -20.71
C LEU A 506 18.09 26.64 -20.75
N PRO A 507 19.07 27.53 -21.01
CA PRO A 507 20.49 27.21 -20.89
C PRO A 507 20.92 26.91 -19.45
N MET A 508 20.39 27.64 -18.47
CA MET A 508 20.71 27.41 -17.05
C MET A 508 20.24 26.03 -16.61
N PHE A 509 18.99 25.67 -16.93
CA PHE A 509 18.47 24.34 -16.63
C PHE A 509 19.27 23.21 -17.27
N LYS A 510 19.67 23.36 -18.54
CA LYS A 510 20.53 22.36 -19.19
C LYS A 510 21.86 22.18 -18.46
N ALA A 511 22.49 23.29 -18.04
CA ALA A 511 23.73 23.24 -17.28
C ALA A 511 23.54 22.55 -15.92
N ASP A 512 22.44 22.85 -15.21
CA ASP A 512 22.13 22.22 -13.92
C ASP A 512 21.83 20.73 -14.06
N VAL A 513 21.15 20.31 -15.15
CA VAL A 513 20.93 18.90 -15.48
C VAL A 513 22.26 18.18 -15.74
N GLU A 514 23.19 18.79 -16.47
CA GLU A 514 24.54 18.23 -16.70
C GLU A 514 25.35 18.10 -15.40
N VAL A 515 25.27 19.11 -14.52
CA VAL A 515 25.90 19.08 -13.20
C VAL A 515 25.31 17.95 -12.35
N PHE A 516 23.99 17.82 -12.32
CA PHE A 516 23.30 16.75 -11.61
C PHE A 516 23.74 15.37 -12.13
N GLN A 517 23.76 15.17 -13.45
CA GLN A 517 24.20 13.92 -14.06
C GLN A 517 25.61 13.53 -13.62
N ARG A 518 26.55 14.47 -13.71
CA ARG A 518 27.95 14.24 -13.31
C ARG A 518 28.04 13.88 -11.84
N THR A 519 27.31 14.59 -10.98
CA THR A 519 27.30 14.36 -9.53
C THR A 519 26.74 12.98 -9.18
N VAL A 520 25.67 12.53 -9.85
CA VAL A 520 25.15 11.16 -9.69
C VAL A 520 26.22 10.13 -10.04
N ILE A 521 26.88 10.27 -11.19
CA ILE A 521 27.92 9.33 -11.67
C ILE A 521 29.09 9.27 -10.69
N GLU A 522 29.56 10.42 -10.22
CA GLU A 522 30.66 10.51 -9.25
C GLU A 522 30.31 9.80 -7.93
N HIS A 523 29.12 10.02 -7.39
CA HIS A 523 28.68 9.35 -6.16
C HIS A 523 28.42 7.86 -6.36
N GLN A 524 27.89 7.43 -7.51
CA GLN A 524 27.71 6.02 -7.83
C GLN A 524 29.05 5.27 -7.91
N ALA A 525 30.05 5.86 -8.56
CA ALA A 525 31.39 5.29 -8.63
C ALA A 525 32.00 5.15 -7.23
N GLY A 526 31.86 6.18 -6.38
CA GLY A 526 32.33 6.15 -5.00
C GLY A 526 31.59 5.15 -4.11
N TRP A 527 30.33 4.79 -4.44
CA TRP A 527 29.54 3.87 -3.62
C TRP A 527 30.10 2.44 -3.61
N GLN A 528 30.85 2.01 -4.63
CA GLN A 528 31.43 0.65 -4.67
C GLN A 528 32.42 0.39 -3.54
N GLU A 529 33.11 1.44 -3.07
CA GLU A 529 34.09 1.37 -1.98
C GLU A 529 33.49 1.76 -0.62
N GLN A 530 32.19 2.08 -0.58
CA GLN A 530 31.50 2.58 0.60
C GLN A 530 31.36 1.49 1.67
N GLN A 531 31.84 1.79 2.88
CA GLN A 531 31.62 0.93 4.04
C GLN A 531 30.23 1.14 4.64
N ALA A 532 29.59 0.05 5.06
CA ALA A 532 28.26 0.05 5.68
C ALA A 532 28.31 0.22 7.22
N THR A 533 29.33 0.88 7.75
CA THR A 533 29.38 1.20 9.20
C THR A 533 28.55 2.45 9.48
N ASN A 534 28.04 2.61 10.72
CA ASN A 534 27.22 3.77 11.09
C ASN A 534 27.87 5.11 10.73
N GLY A 535 29.13 5.31 11.14
CA GLY A 535 29.83 6.57 10.90
C GLY A 535 30.04 6.87 9.41
N GLU A 536 30.32 5.85 8.59
CA GLU A 536 30.52 6.03 7.15
C GLU A 536 29.20 6.22 6.40
N LEU A 537 28.11 5.57 6.84
CA LEU A 537 26.78 5.77 6.27
C LEU A 537 26.22 7.16 6.60
N ARG A 538 26.39 7.67 7.82
CA ARG A 538 25.99 9.04 8.17
C ARG A 538 26.68 10.07 7.31
N LYS A 539 28.01 9.97 7.17
CA LYS A 539 28.77 10.81 6.24
C LYS A 539 28.26 10.67 4.80
N ALA A 540 27.86 9.48 4.38
CA ALA A 540 27.30 9.27 3.06
C ALA A 540 25.95 9.99 2.89
N VAL A 541 25.04 9.88 3.86
CA VAL A 541 23.76 10.60 3.87
C VAL A 541 23.96 12.12 3.81
N ASP A 542 24.90 12.65 4.62
CA ASP A 542 25.25 14.07 4.61
C ASP A 542 25.81 14.51 3.25
N ARG A 543 26.76 13.75 2.68
CA ARG A 543 27.31 14.05 1.35
C ARG A 543 26.25 14.01 0.25
N LEU A 544 25.24 13.14 0.38
CA LEU A 544 24.16 13.01 -0.58
C LEU A 544 23.12 14.12 -0.46
N SER A 545 23.11 14.94 0.61
CA SER A 545 22.13 16.01 0.77
C SER A 545 22.19 17.02 -0.38
N SER A 546 23.39 17.35 -0.86
CA SER A 546 23.56 18.28 -2.00
C SER A 546 22.93 17.74 -3.29
N LEU A 547 22.98 16.43 -3.49
CA LEU A 547 22.33 15.77 -4.62
C LEU A 547 20.80 15.79 -4.47
N ALA A 548 20.28 15.60 -3.25
CA ALA A 548 18.86 15.71 -2.96
C ALA A 548 18.32 17.14 -3.15
N ASP A 549 19.08 18.15 -2.74
CA ASP A 549 18.78 19.57 -2.96
C ASP A 549 18.79 19.92 -4.45
N THR A 550 19.81 19.48 -5.19
CA THR A 550 19.87 19.68 -6.64
C THR A 550 18.68 19.02 -7.34
N SER A 551 18.28 17.82 -6.90
CA SER A 551 17.08 17.15 -7.42
C SER A 551 15.79 17.95 -7.15
N ARG A 552 15.63 18.51 -5.93
CA ARG A 552 14.50 19.40 -5.59
C ARG A 552 14.48 20.62 -6.50
N ASP A 553 15.62 21.26 -6.69
CA ASP A 553 15.70 22.49 -7.45
C ASP A 553 15.43 22.21 -8.93
N LEU A 554 15.89 21.09 -9.47
CA LEU A 554 15.54 20.62 -10.81
C LEU A 554 14.05 20.33 -10.98
N VAL A 555 13.32 19.85 -9.96
CA VAL A 555 11.86 19.72 -10.04
C VAL A 555 11.23 21.08 -10.32
N LYS A 556 11.60 22.10 -9.53
CA LYS A 556 11.09 23.47 -9.69
C LYS A 556 11.45 24.06 -11.05
N GLN A 557 12.70 23.87 -11.50
CA GLN A 557 13.14 24.35 -12.81
C GLN A 557 12.39 23.66 -13.96
N THR A 558 12.17 22.35 -13.86
CA THR A 558 11.42 21.55 -14.85
C THR A 558 10.00 22.08 -15.00
N ASP A 559 9.32 22.35 -13.89
CA ASP A 559 7.97 22.94 -13.87
C ASP A 559 7.95 24.39 -14.37
N LEU A 560 8.89 25.21 -13.92
CA LEU A 560 9.02 26.62 -14.32
C LEU A 560 9.20 26.76 -15.84
N ILE A 561 10.11 26.01 -16.45
CA ILE A 561 10.37 26.13 -17.89
C ILE A 561 9.17 25.72 -18.72
N TYR A 562 8.46 24.67 -18.30
CA TYR A 562 7.21 24.29 -18.95
C TYR A 562 6.13 25.38 -18.84
N LYS A 563 5.99 25.98 -17.65
CA LYS A 563 5.07 27.12 -17.43
C LYS A 563 5.46 28.33 -18.30
N LEU A 564 6.74 28.68 -18.40
CA LEU A 564 7.22 29.75 -19.28
C LEU A 564 6.91 29.47 -20.76
N ALA A 565 7.10 28.22 -21.20
CA ALA A 565 6.73 27.82 -22.56
C ALA A 565 5.22 27.92 -22.82
N CYS A 566 4.38 27.54 -21.85
CA CYS A 566 2.92 27.73 -21.93
C CYS A 566 2.53 29.21 -21.97
N ARG A 567 3.12 30.05 -21.10
CA ARG A 567 2.90 31.50 -21.07
C ARG A 567 3.23 32.14 -22.42
N LEU A 568 4.33 31.74 -23.05
CA LEU A 568 4.70 32.21 -24.39
C LEU A 568 3.65 31.85 -25.45
N ILE A 569 3.13 30.61 -25.42
CA ILE A 569 2.06 30.16 -26.33
C ILE A 569 0.79 31.00 -26.12
N GLU A 570 0.37 31.17 -24.87
CA GLU A 570 -0.83 31.93 -24.51
C GLU A 570 -0.71 33.40 -24.92
N THR A 571 0.46 34.01 -24.71
CA THR A 571 0.75 35.38 -25.18
C THR A 571 0.70 35.48 -26.71
N CYS A 572 1.22 34.48 -27.42
CA CYS A 572 1.13 34.43 -28.89
C CYS A 572 -0.34 34.37 -29.35
N GLU A 573 -1.14 33.50 -28.73
CA GLU A 573 -2.54 33.30 -29.09
C GLU A 573 -3.42 34.52 -28.78
N ASN A 574 -3.24 35.11 -27.62
CA ASN A 574 -4.14 36.15 -27.10
C ASN A 574 -3.72 37.56 -27.53
N ASP A 575 -2.41 37.85 -27.56
CA ASP A 575 -1.90 39.22 -27.70
C ASP A 575 -1.16 39.45 -29.02
N CYS A 576 -0.84 38.39 -29.77
CA CYS A 576 -0.11 38.48 -31.05
C CYS A 576 -0.94 37.97 -32.25
N ALA A 577 -2.25 37.73 -32.07
CA ALA A 577 -3.15 37.23 -33.11
C ALA A 577 -2.66 35.94 -33.81
N ALA A 578 -1.98 35.05 -33.08
CA ALA A 578 -1.34 33.89 -33.68
C ALA A 578 -2.31 32.97 -34.43
N ARG A 579 -3.54 32.80 -33.92
CA ARG A 579 -4.54 31.91 -34.53
C ARG A 579 -5.02 32.37 -35.91
N GLU A 580 -4.79 33.63 -36.27
CA GLU A 580 -5.16 34.22 -37.56
C GLU A 580 -3.97 34.24 -38.56
N ASN A 581 -2.78 33.83 -38.13
CA ASN A 581 -1.54 33.89 -38.91
C ASN A 581 -1.19 32.52 -39.49
N ASP A 582 -0.95 32.46 -40.81
CA ASP A 582 -0.62 31.22 -41.52
C ASP A 582 0.68 30.54 -41.04
N ALA A 583 1.58 31.29 -40.39
CA ALA A 583 2.81 30.76 -39.80
C ALA A 583 2.58 30.04 -38.45
N TRP A 584 1.38 30.13 -37.87
CA TRP A 584 1.03 29.45 -36.62
C TRP A 584 0.62 28.00 -36.87
N ALA A 585 1.52 27.07 -36.53
CA ALA A 585 1.29 25.63 -36.65
C ALA A 585 0.48 25.07 -35.48
N GLY A 586 -0.74 25.58 -35.25
CA GLY A 586 -1.53 25.30 -34.04
C GLY A 586 -1.70 23.82 -33.67
N ARG A 587 -1.89 22.93 -34.66
CA ARG A 587 -2.00 21.47 -34.41
C ARG A 587 -0.69 20.87 -33.89
N ASP A 588 0.44 21.29 -34.46
CA ASP A 588 1.76 20.78 -34.09
C ASP A 588 2.19 21.34 -32.72
N ILE A 589 1.85 22.60 -32.44
CA ILE A 589 2.07 23.24 -31.13
C ILE A 589 1.25 22.53 -30.04
N ILE A 590 -0.03 22.24 -30.27
CA ILE A 590 -0.87 21.50 -29.31
C ILE A 590 -0.27 20.11 -29.03
N ARG A 591 0.17 19.40 -30.08
CA ARG A 591 0.79 18.08 -29.93
C ARG A 591 2.10 18.17 -29.15
N ALA A 592 2.98 19.11 -29.50
CA ALA A 592 4.26 19.29 -28.84
C ALA A 592 4.11 19.76 -27.38
N ARG A 593 3.11 20.61 -27.07
CA ARG A 593 2.78 21.03 -25.70
C ARG A 593 2.34 19.84 -24.86
N LYS A 594 1.51 18.95 -25.42
CA LYS A 594 1.09 17.72 -24.75
C LYS A 594 2.27 16.78 -24.48
N SER A 595 3.12 16.52 -25.48
CA SER A 595 4.30 15.68 -25.31
C SER A 595 5.29 16.25 -24.30
N ALA A 596 5.48 17.58 -24.29
CA ALA A 596 6.31 18.25 -23.29
C ALA A 596 5.74 18.11 -21.87
N ASP A 597 4.41 18.16 -21.68
CA ASP A 597 3.80 17.93 -20.37
C ASP A 597 3.92 16.48 -19.89
N GLU A 598 3.71 15.52 -20.78
CA GLU A 598 3.92 14.09 -20.49
C GLU A 598 5.38 13.83 -20.06
N ALA A 599 6.35 14.37 -20.80
CA ALA A 599 7.77 14.27 -20.46
C ALA A 599 8.13 15.04 -19.16
N ARG A 600 7.53 16.22 -18.93
CA ARG A 600 7.68 16.99 -17.68
C ARG A 600 7.26 16.15 -16.48
N ASN A 601 6.06 15.59 -16.53
CA ASN A 601 5.53 14.77 -15.43
C ASN A 601 6.47 13.60 -15.12
N LEU A 602 6.95 12.91 -16.15
CA LEU A 602 7.89 11.79 -15.99
C LEU A 602 9.23 12.24 -15.35
N ALA A 603 9.80 13.34 -15.82
CA ALA A 603 11.04 13.90 -15.26
C ALA A 603 10.88 14.34 -13.80
N VAL A 604 9.80 15.07 -13.50
CA VAL A 604 9.47 15.54 -12.15
C VAL A 604 9.28 14.37 -11.18
N GLU A 605 8.50 13.36 -11.56
CA GLU A 605 8.29 12.20 -10.70
C GLU A 605 9.60 11.43 -10.45
N GLN A 606 10.44 11.25 -11.47
CA GLN A 606 11.72 10.58 -11.31
C GLN A 606 12.70 11.36 -10.40
N LEU A 607 12.75 12.69 -10.52
CA LEU A 607 13.54 13.55 -9.62
C LEU A 607 13.05 13.48 -8.16
N LYS A 608 11.73 13.48 -7.95
CA LYS A 608 11.13 13.32 -6.61
C LYS A 608 11.54 12.00 -5.97
N GLN A 609 11.69 10.92 -6.74
CA GLN A 609 12.12 9.62 -6.21
C GLN A 609 13.54 9.66 -5.64
N ALA A 610 14.49 10.32 -6.31
CA ALA A 610 15.84 10.47 -5.79
C ALA A 610 15.84 11.18 -4.42
N ARG A 611 15.11 12.30 -4.30
CA ARG A 611 14.96 13.03 -3.02
C ARG A 611 14.24 12.19 -1.98
N TYR A 612 13.20 11.45 -2.37
CA TYR A 612 12.41 10.62 -1.46
C TYR A 612 13.27 9.63 -0.68
N PHE A 613 14.13 8.86 -1.36
CA PHE A 613 14.99 7.87 -0.70
C PHE A 613 16.08 8.51 0.17
N TRP A 614 16.61 9.67 -0.21
CA TRP A 614 17.48 10.44 0.68
C TRP A 614 16.77 10.79 1.98
N ARG A 615 15.53 11.30 1.90
CA ARG A 615 14.74 11.66 3.09
C ARG A 615 14.52 10.48 4.02
N GLN A 616 14.34 9.25 3.49
CA GLN A 616 14.21 8.06 4.34
C GLN A 616 15.51 7.75 5.10
N ALA A 617 16.66 7.82 4.41
CA ALA A 617 17.98 7.62 5.05
C ALA A 617 18.29 8.70 6.09
N HIS A 618 18.01 9.97 5.75
CA HIS A 618 18.17 11.11 6.65
C HIS A 618 17.26 10.97 7.87
N TRP A 619 15.98 10.66 7.68
CA TRP A 619 15.01 10.49 8.77
C TRP A 619 15.49 9.48 9.82
N LEU A 620 16.05 8.34 9.38
CA LEU A 620 16.59 7.31 10.28
C LEU A 620 17.88 7.76 10.98
N THR A 621 18.81 8.35 10.25
CA THR A 621 20.15 8.69 10.77
C THR A 621 20.16 9.93 11.65
N GLU A 622 19.24 10.86 11.42
CA GLU A 622 18.98 12.02 12.27
C GLU A 622 18.40 11.57 13.63
N ARG A 623 17.42 10.66 13.62
CA ARG A 623 16.71 10.20 14.83
C ARG A 623 17.51 9.18 15.63
N PHE A 624 18.36 8.38 14.98
CA PHE A 624 19.19 7.35 15.61
C PHE A 624 20.68 7.51 15.24
N PRO A 625 21.34 8.61 15.64
CA PRO A 625 22.69 8.98 15.19
C PRO A 625 23.77 7.95 15.56
N GLU A 626 23.54 7.15 16.61
CA GLU A 626 24.47 6.12 17.07
C GLU A 626 24.11 4.72 16.56
N ALA A 627 23.13 4.60 15.64
CA ALA A 627 22.55 3.32 15.20
C ALA A 627 22.15 2.42 16.38
N LYS A 628 21.58 3.05 17.41
CA LYS A 628 21.08 2.43 18.64
C LYS A 628 19.74 3.04 18.98
N LEU A 629 18.89 2.27 19.65
CA LEU A 629 17.64 2.81 20.18
C LEU A 629 17.97 3.92 21.19
N CYS A 630 17.37 5.08 20.96
CA CYS A 630 17.32 6.19 21.91
C CYS A 630 15.90 6.77 21.89
N ASP A 631 15.56 7.53 22.93
CA ASP A 631 14.29 8.24 22.97
C ASP A 631 14.29 9.33 21.89
N VAL A 632 13.19 9.42 21.15
CA VAL A 632 12.95 10.44 20.13
C VAL A 632 11.60 11.08 20.44
N GLU A 633 11.61 12.36 20.77
CA GLU A 633 10.42 13.11 21.16
C GLU A 633 9.33 13.02 20.08
N GLY A 634 8.11 12.72 20.50
CA GLY A 634 6.95 12.51 19.65
C GLY A 634 6.95 11.21 18.83
N LEU A 635 7.97 10.36 18.94
CA LEU A 635 8.10 9.16 18.11
C LEU A 635 8.31 7.87 18.91
N VAL A 636 9.35 7.79 19.75
CA VAL A 636 9.66 6.54 20.46
C VAL A 636 10.27 6.78 21.83
N LYS A 637 9.87 5.94 22.80
CA LYS A 637 10.48 5.88 24.13
C LYS A 637 10.44 4.46 24.67
N LEU A 638 11.52 4.03 25.32
CA LEU A 638 11.53 2.76 26.07
C LEU A 638 11.13 3.02 27.52
N VAL A 639 9.90 2.67 27.88
CA VAL A 639 9.29 3.05 29.16
C VAL A 639 9.37 1.92 30.16
N ASN A 640 9.79 2.19 31.40
CA ASN A 640 9.82 1.15 32.43
C ASN A 640 8.45 0.97 33.13
N ARG A 641 8.25 -0.18 33.77
CA ARG A 641 7.01 -0.53 34.48
C ARG A 641 6.62 0.48 35.56
N ALA A 642 7.58 1.07 36.27
CA ALA A 642 7.30 2.07 37.31
C ALA A 642 6.74 3.37 36.71
N GLU A 643 7.23 3.80 35.54
CA GLU A 643 6.65 4.90 34.77
C GLU A 643 5.23 4.57 34.31
N ILE A 644 4.96 3.31 33.90
CA ILE A 644 3.62 2.85 33.51
C ILE A 644 2.67 2.88 34.71
N GLU A 645 3.09 2.38 35.87
CA GLU A 645 2.32 2.41 37.12
C GLU A 645 1.99 3.85 37.54
N ALA A 646 2.97 4.76 37.48
CA ALA A 646 2.77 6.18 37.77
C ALA A 646 1.79 6.88 36.80
N ASN A 647 1.52 6.26 35.65
CA ASN A 647 0.58 6.72 34.63
C ASN A 647 -0.72 5.90 34.60
N ASP A 648 -1.15 5.40 35.75
CA ASP A 648 -2.41 4.65 35.93
C ASP A 648 -2.47 3.40 35.05
N TRP A 649 -1.32 2.76 34.87
CA TRP A 649 -1.11 1.61 34.01
C TRP A 649 -1.45 1.85 32.54
N SER A 650 -1.55 3.10 32.09
CA SER A 650 -1.87 3.43 30.70
C SER A 650 -0.78 2.92 29.75
N LEU A 651 -1.17 2.37 28.60
CA LEU A 651 -0.24 1.92 27.56
C LEU A 651 -0.26 2.82 26.32
N THR A 652 -0.81 4.03 26.43
CA THR A 652 -0.95 4.94 25.29
C THR A 652 0.41 5.59 24.94
N PRO A 653 1.03 5.29 23.78
CA PRO A 653 2.38 5.77 23.46
C PRO A 653 2.55 7.30 23.56
N GLY A 654 1.57 8.06 23.08
CA GLY A 654 1.59 9.53 23.12
C GLY A 654 1.69 10.14 24.53
N ARG A 655 1.37 9.39 25.60
CA ARG A 655 1.56 9.85 26.99
C ARG A 655 3.03 9.85 27.42
N TYR A 656 3.87 9.07 26.72
CA TYR A 656 5.25 8.82 27.09
C TYR A 656 6.26 9.51 26.18
N VAL A 657 5.97 9.57 24.87
CA VAL A 657 6.92 10.09 23.88
C VAL A 657 6.87 11.62 23.77
N GLY A 658 5.85 12.28 24.29
CA GLY A 658 5.66 13.72 24.14
C GLY A 658 4.94 14.10 22.84
N VAL A 659 5.08 15.36 22.44
CA VAL A 659 4.48 15.88 21.19
C VAL A 659 5.60 16.02 20.17
N ALA A 660 5.39 15.48 18.97
CA ALA A 660 6.37 15.67 17.91
C ALA A 660 6.55 17.17 17.62
N PRO A 661 7.78 17.65 17.40
CA PRO A 661 7.99 19.00 16.92
C PRO A 661 7.21 19.23 15.62
N GLU A 662 6.79 20.46 15.37
CA GLU A 662 6.17 20.82 14.09
C GLU A 662 7.20 20.59 12.98
N GLU A 663 6.98 19.57 12.14
CA GLU A 663 7.76 19.37 10.93
C GLU A 663 7.19 20.29 9.85
N GLU A 664 7.99 21.25 9.36
CA GLU A 664 7.66 22.01 8.16
C GLU A 664 7.55 21.04 6.97
N ASP A 665 6.44 21.10 6.22
CA ASP A 665 6.33 20.31 5.00
C ASP A 665 7.30 20.89 3.96
N GLU A 666 8.52 20.38 3.91
CA GLU A 666 9.54 20.83 2.94
C GLU A 666 9.17 20.55 1.46
N ASN A 667 8.06 19.87 1.18
CA ASN A 667 7.50 19.76 -0.17
C ASN A 667 6.50 20.88 -0.47
N PHE A 668 6.00 21.57 0.55
CA PHE A 668 5.12 22.71 0.43
C PHE A 668 5.95 23.99 0.42
N ASP A 669 6.40 24.38 -0.77
CA ASP A 669 7.00 25.69 -0.96
C ASP A 669 5.90 26.76 -0.92
N PHE A 670 5.75 27.40 0.23
CA PHE A 670 4.76 28.45 0.46
C PHE A 670 4.99 29.66 -0.44
N GLU A 671 6.25 30.02 -0.71
CA GLU A 671 6.59 31.15 -1.57
C GLU A 671 6.27 30.83 -3.04
N GLU A 672 6.61 29.64 -3.51
CA GLU A 672 6.27 29.18 -4.85
C GLU A 672 4.76 29.05 -5.03
N THR A 673 4.05 28.47 -4.06
CA THR A 673 2.58 28.38 -4.08
C THR A 673 1.94 29.77 -4.12
N LEU A 674 2.47 30.73 -3.36
CA LEU A 674 2.00 32.12 -3.40
C LEU A 674 2.33 32.80 -4.72
N ARG A 675 3.51 32.56 -5.31
CA ARG A 675 3.87 33.07 -6.65
C ARG A 675 2.98 32.46 -7.73
N ASP A 676 2.70 31.16 -7.66
CA ASP A 676 1.79 30.47 -8.58
C ASP A 676 0.36 31.01 -8.47
N ILE A 677 -0.16 31.15 -7.24
CA ILE A 677 -1.46 31.78 -7.00
C ILE A 677 -1.47 33.22 -7.52
N HIS A 678 -0.37 33.96 -7.35
CA HIS A 678 -0.26 35.33 -7.84
C HIS A 678 -0.29 35.40 -9.37
N LEU A 679 0.47 34.54 -10.05
CA LEU A 679 0.49 34.43 -11.51
C LEU A 679 -0.87 33.99 -12.07
N GLU A 680 -1.52 33.02 -11.42
CA GLU A 680 -2.87 32.57 -11.78
C GLU A 680 -3.90 33.68 -11.57
N LEU A 681 -3.81 34.42 -10.47
CA LEU A 681 -4.68 35.56 -10.17
C LEU A 681 -4.49 36.70 -11.18
N GLU A 682 -3.26 36.99 -11.61
CA GLU A 682 -2.99 37.96 -12.67
C GLU A 682 -3.63 37.53 -14.00
N GLY A 683 -3.51 36.25 -14.37
CA GLY A 683 -4.16 35.68 -15.56
C GLY A 683 -5.68 35.78 -15.50
N LEU A 684 -6.29 35.37 -14.39
CA LEU A 684 -7.75 35.46 -14.17
C LEU A 684 -8.26 36.91 -14.19
N ASN A 685 -7.48 37.86 -13.66
CA ASN A 685 -7.83 39.28 -13.72
C ASN A 685 -7.78 39.82 -15.15
N ALA A 686 -6.80 39.40 -15.95
CA ALA A 686 -6.73 39.77 -17.37
C ALA A 686 -7.92 39.21 -18.15
N GLU A 687 -8.28 37.95 -17.93
CA GLU A 687 -9.45 37.31 -18.56
C GLU A 687 -10.76 37.99 -18.16
N ALA A 688 -10.92 38.32 -16.87
CA ALA A 688 -12.08 39.07 -16.37
C ALA A 688 -12.21 40.45 -17.03
N ALA A 689 -11.09 41.17 -17.22
CA ALA A 689 -11.09 42.45 -17.92
C ALA A 689 -11.50 42.30 -19.40
N GLN A 690 -11.06 41.23 -20.06
CA GLN A 690 -11.39 40.95 -21.45
C GLN A 690 -12.87 40.58 -21.64
N LEU A 691 -13.43 39.78 -20.72
CA LEU A 691 -14.86 39.47 -20.64
C LEU A 691 -15.69 40.73 -20.41
N ALA A 692 -15.28 41.59 -19.49
CA ALA A 692 -15.96 42.86 -19.23
C ALA A 692 -15.97 43.77 -20.47
N ALA A 693 -14.86 43.84 -21.21
CA ALA A 693 -14.79 44.59 -22.46
C ALA A 693 -15.70 44.00 -23.56
N THR A 694 -15.76 42.67 -23.65
CA THR A 694 -16.62 41.96 -24.61
C THR A 694 -18.10 42.17 -24.31
N ILE A 695 -18.50 42.09 -23.04
CA ILE A 695 -19.87 42.36 -22.59
C ILE A 695 -20.25 43.80 -22.95
N LYS A 696 -19.36 44.77 -22.69
CA LYS A 696 -19.60 46.18 -23.03
C LYS A 696 -19.82 46.37 -24.53
N LYS A 697 -18.96 45.77 -25.36
CA LYS A 697 -19.09 45.83 -26.82
C LYS A 697 -20.41 45.20 -27.30
N ASN A 698 -20.81 44.07 -26.72
CA ASN A 698 -22.09 43.43 -27.05
C ASN A 698 -23.30 44.31 -26.68
N PHE A 699 -23.23 45.06 -25.57
CA PHE A 699 -24.28 46.04 -25.23
C PHE A 699 -24.34 47.20 -26.23
N GLU A 700 -23.18 47.72 -26.65
CA GLU A 700 -23.09 48.77 -27.66
C GLU A 700 -23.67 48.30 -29.02
N GLU A 701 -23.40 47.05 -29.42
CA GLU A 701 -23.95 46.44 -30.65
C GLU A 701 -25.47 46.18 -30.56
N LEU A 702 -26.01 45.96 -29.36
CA LEU A 702 -27.44 45.84 -29.10
C LEU A 702 -28.14 47.19 -28.94
N GLY A 703 -27.40 48.31 -29.00
CA GLY A 703 -27.93 49.67 -28.92
C GLY A 703 -28.37 50.11 -27.51
N ILE A 704 -27.76 49.52 -26.47
CA ILE A 704 -27.97 49.88 -25.05
C ILE A 704 -26.79 50.68 -24.51
#